data_AF-A0A952I077-F1
#
_entry.id   AF-A0A952I077-F1
#
_cell.length_a   1.000
_cell.length_b   1.000
_cell.length_c   1.000
_cell.angle_alpha   90.00
_cell.angle_beta   90.00
_cell.angle_gamma   90.00
#
_symmetry.space_group_name_H-M   'P 1'
#
loop_
_entity.id
_entity.type
_entity.pdbx_description
1 polymer ?
#
loop_
_entity_poly.entity_id
_entity_poly.type
_entity_poly.pdbx_seq_one_letter_code
_entity_poly.pdbx_strand_id
1 'polypeptide(L)'
;PDWTWYSHDAAGDAIDPPHDQAISMIIDQGYETMEGASGDDWIAVSQSMRAYLRFSVLGGVIAQQIRNLGYPAKAHTVLDGEVLQPPLLLLSGLGEVSRIGEVILNPYLGPRLKSGVVTTTMPIAHDQPIDFGLQNFCENCNKCARECPSGAITAGPKLMFNGYEIWKSDSQKCTTYRITTEGGAMCGRCMKTCPWNLEGLFAEAPFRWTAMNFPASAKLLARLDDAVGNGERNPLKKWWWDLERQEDSSYRPTTKPINERDLDKSLKLKYEDQTLAVYPAHLAPPPWPFPFPMDREKGIEAYQAMITAEQYQTKLLRGETEGLAHEYRIEGDAPVLRVELTHVEPMTDRVTKYEFSSLPGEELPPWQAGAHLDIVVAPEFLRQYSMSGNPSDRTKYQIGVLREDEGTGGSKLLHRIFTKGRKLFISKPINHFPLASDATHHLLMGGGIGITPMIAMAHELSEKGGSFEMHYSCSRRSEAGFLDDLAEVPWKEAVHLYFSDENKRADLERIIPAYETGLHVYTCGPDRYMQAVIDAATQLGYPDEARHLEYFSVPELPDYINHPFTLKLIKSDKEFLIPAEKSATDVLTEHGVDIDVKCSDGLCGVCKCTVVSGDVEHRDFVLSKKQQEHQIILCQSRATHPEGVLEIDL
;
A
#
# COMPACT_ATOMS: atom_id res chain seq x y z
N PRO A 1 -13.55 -25.14 9.61
CA PRO A 1 -14.55 -24.81 8.57
C PRO A 1 -13.92 -24.03 7.41
N ASP A 2 -14.37 -24.23 6.17
CA ASP A 2 -13.69 -23.68 4.99
C ASP A 2 -13.71 -22.14 4.96
N TRP A 3 -14.80 -21.52 5.41
CA TRP A 3 -14.94 -20.05 5.50
C TRP A 3 -13.98 -19.38 6.50
N THR A 4 -13.21 -20.16 7.28
CA THR A 4 -12.14 -19.62 8.14
C THR A 4 -10.81 -19.45 7.39
N TRP A 5 -10.69 -19.96 6.17
CA TRP A 5 -9.51 -19.75 5.33
C TRP A 5 -9.65 -18.44 4.55
N TYR A 6 -8.52 -17.78 4.29
CA TYR A 6 -8.49 -16.71 3.28
C TYR A 6 -8.80 -17.32 1.90
N SER A 7 -9.36 -16.52 0.99
CA SER A 7 -9.66 -16.99 -0.36
C SER A 7 -8.40 -17.20 -1.20
N HIS A 8 -7.36 -16.39 -0.98
CA HIS A 8 -6.10 -16.44 -1.71
C HIS A 8 -4.92 -16.22 -0.76
N ASP A 9 -3.75 -16.73 -1.15
CA ASP A 9 -2.50 -16.55 -0.42
C ASP A 9 -1.79 -15.23 -0.76
N ALA A 10 -0.62 -15.00 -0.16
CA ALA A 10 0.18 -13.80 -0.40
C ALA A 10 0.74 -13.69 -1.83
N ALA A 11 0.71 -14.78 -2.61
CA ALA A 11 1.10 -14.82 -4.02
C ALA A 11 -0.10 -14.65 -4.97
N GLY A 12 -1.30 -14.48 -4.44
CA GLY A 12 -2.56 -14.35 -5.16
C GLY A 12 -3.12 -15.69 -5.68
N ASP A 13 -2.58 -16.82 -5.21
CA ASP A 13 -3.09 -18.14 -5.57
C ASP A 13 -4.29 -18.51 -4.69
N ALA A 14 -5.32 -19.11 -5.27
CA ALA A 14 -6.50 -19.55 -4.53
C ALA A 14 -6.12 -20.63 -3.50
N ILE A 15 -6.64 -20.50 -2.28
CA ILE A 15 -6.39 -21.47 -1.21
C ILE A 15 -7.50 -22.53 -1.25
N ASP A 16 -7.09 -23.78 -1.47
CA ASP A 16 -7.91 -24.96 -1.18
C ASP A 16 -7.56 -25.47 0.23
N PRO A 17 -8.47 -25.37 1.22
CA PRO A 17 -8.22 -25.74 2.62
C PRO A 17 -7.54 -27.10 2.80
N PRO A 18 -6.23 -27.16 3.12
CA PRO A 18 -5.49 -28.42 3.18
C PRO A 18 -5.77 -29.22 4.47
N HIS A 19 -6.42 -28.61 5.46
CA HIS A 19 -6.63 -29.15 6.79
C HIS A 19 -8.06 -28.88 7.28
N ASP A 20 -8.62 -29.84 8.02
CA ASP A 20 -9.99 -29.82 8.54
C ASP A 20 -10.06 -29.59 10.06
N GLN A 21 -8.92 -29.60 10.76
CA GLN A 21 -8.80 -29.38 12.20
C GLN A 21 -7.99 -28.13 12.52
N ALA A 22 -8.30 -27.48 13.66
CA ALA A 22 -7.59 -26.29 14.15
C ALA A 22 -7.38 -26.35 15.67
N ILE A 23 -6.15 -26.07 16.10
CA ILE A 23 -5.76 -25.89 17.50
C ILE A 23 -5.48 -24.41 17.72
N SER A 24 -6.44 -23.73 18.36
CA SER A 24 -6.35 -22.31 18.70
C SER A 24 -5.63 -22.09 20.02
N MET A 25 -4.75 -21.10 20.05
CA MET A 25 -4.00 -20.73 21.25
C MET A 25 -4.03 -19.21 21.46
N ILE A 26 -4.01 -18.79 22.71
CA ILE A 26 -3.91 -17.38 23.12
C ILE A 26 -2.67 -17.19 23.99
N ILE A 27 -1.96 -16.09 23.75
CA ILE A 27 -0.77 -15.66 24.50
C ILE A 27 -1.06 -14.30 25.13
N ASP A 28 -0.90 -14.20 26.44
CA ASP A 28 -1.05 -12.94 27.18
C ASP A 28 0.03 -11.92 26.78
N GLN A 29 -0.40 -10.69 26.46
CA GLN A 29 0.48 -9.55 26.18
C GLN A 29 1.15 -8.94 27.43
N GLY A 30 0.68 -9.31 28.63
CA GLY A 30 1.24 -8.94 29.94
C GLY A 30 0.53 -7.75 30.57
N TYR A 31 -0.12 -7.97 31.72
CA TYR A 31 -0.89 -6.95 32.45
C TYR A 31 0.00 -5.81 32.94
N GLU A 32 1.08 -6.14 33.63
CA GLU A 32 1.88 -5.17 34.36
C GLU A 32 2.54 -4.15 33.43
N THR A 33 3.06 -4.59 32.29
CA THR A 33 3.61 -3.67 31.28
C THR A 33 2.50 -2.78 30.71
N MET A 34 1.30 -3.33 30.47
CA MET A 34 0.17 -2.57 29.95
C MET A 34 -0.35 -1.52 30.96
N GLU A 35 -0.25 -1.81 32.26
CA GLU A 35 -0.58 -0.85 33.32
C GLU A 35 0.33 0.37 33.28
N GLY A 36 1.62 0.19 33.01
CA GLY A 36 2.55 1.32 32.87
C GLY A 36 2.38 2.13 31.58
N ALA A 37 1.74 1.56 30.57
CA ALA A 37 1.72 2.09 29.22
C ALA A 37 0.52 3.01 28.97
N SER A 38 0.63 3.93 28.01
CA SER A 38 -0.52 4.64 27.41
C SER A 38 -1.38 3.72 26.54
N GLY A 39 -0.80 2.62 26.07
CA GLY A 39 -1.38 1.68 25.11
C GLY A 39 -1.01 1.96 23.66
N ASP A 40 -0.38 3.11 23.38
CA ASP A 40 0.06 3.60 22.06
C ASP A 40 1.40 4.35 22.15
N ASP A 41 2.19 4.05 23.17
CA ASP A 41 3.55 4.53 23.36
C ASP A 41 4.58 3.55 22.74
N TRP A 42 5.87 3.73 23.06
CA TRP A 42 6.97 2.95 22.51
C TRP A 42 6.98 1.46 22.86
N ILE A 43 6.23 1.01 23.88
CA ILE A 43 6.17 -0.42 24.23
C ILE A 43 5.04 -1.18 23.54
N ALA A 44 4.07 -0.49 22.95
CA ALA A 44 2.83 -1.10 22.44
C ALA A 44 3.10 -2.20 21.38
N VAL A 45 3.94 -1.91 20.37
CA VAL A 45 4.34 -2.92 19.38
C VAL A 45 5.12 -4.07 20.01
N SER A 46 5.97 -3.80 21.01
CA SER A 46 6.80 -4.81 21.66
C SER A 46 5.97 -5.81 22.46
N GLN A 47 4.88 -5.37 23.09
CA GLN A 47 3.92 -6.29 23.73
C GLN A 47 3.27 -7.23 22.71
N SER A 48 2.86 -6.70 21.56
CA SER A 48 2.32 -7.49 20.45
C SER A 48 3.36 -8.49 19.92
N MET A 49 4.57 -8.03 19.60
CA MET A 49 5.61 -8.85 19.00
C MET A 49 6.15 -9.91 19.94
N ARG A 50 6.24 -9.64 21.25
CA ARG A 50 6.56 -10.65 22.26
C ARG A 50 5.56 -11.81 22.24
N ALA A 51 4.26 -11.49 22.20
CA ALA A 51 3.21 -12.50 22.19
C ALA A 51 3.19 -13.28 20.86
N TYR A 52 3.34 -12.60 19.72
CA TYR A 52 3.47 -13.25 18.41
C TYR A 52 4.70 -14.17 18.33
N LEU A 53 5.87 -13.69 18.74
CA LEU A 53 7.10 -14.50 18.75
C LEU A 53 6.91 -15.75 19.62
N ARG A 54 6.31 -15.60 20.80
CA ARG A 54 6.03 -16.73 21.69
C ARG A 54 5.11 -17.76 21.03
N PHE A 55 4.06 -17.31 20.35
CA PHE A 55 3.21 -18.22 19.58
C PHE A 55 4.00 -18.88 18.45
N SER A 56 4.79 -18.14 17.65
CA SER A 56 5.55 -18.73 16.54
C SER A 56 6.46 -19.87 17.00
N VAL A 57 7.10 -19.73 18.16
CA VAL A 57 7.90 -20.80 18.77
C VAL A 57 7.01 -21.98 19.18
N LEU A 58 5.94 -21.72 19.94
CA LEU A 58 5.05 -22.76 20.45
C LEU A 58 4.32 -23.52 19.33
N GLY A 59 3.64 -22.78 18.45
CA GLY A 59 2.89 -23.31 17.31
C GLY A 59 3.80 -24.06 16.33
N GLY A 60 5.02 -23.58 16.09
CA GLY A 60 6.00 -24.29 15.27
C GLY A 60 6.39 -25.65 15.86
N VAL A 61 6.64 -25.72 17.16
CA VAL A 61 6.94 -26.98 17.88
C VAL A 61 5.75 -27.94 17.84
N ILE A 62 4.54 -27.45 18.11
CA ILE A 62 3.31 -28.26 18.08
C ILE A 62 3.07 -28.82 16.67
N ALA A 63 3.12 -27.97 15.63
CA ALA A 63 2.92 -28.40 14.26
C ALA A 63 3.98 -29.42 13.83
N GLN A 64 5.25 -29.22 14.21
CA GLN A 64 6.31 -30.21 13.95
C GLN A 64 6.03 -31.54 14.64
N GLN A 65 5.57 -31.51 15.90
CA GLN A 65 5.27 -32.73 16.63
C GLN A 65 4.09 -33.49 16.01
N ILE A 66 3.06 -32.79 15.54
CA ILE A 66 1.93 -33.41 14.84
C ILE A 66 2.39 -34.05 13.51
N ARG A 67 3.29 -33.38 12.76
CA ARG A 67 3.93 -33.97 11.58
C ARG A 67 4.76 -35.21 11.92
N ASN A 68 5.47 -35.22 13.05
CA ASN A 68 6.20 -36.41 13.52
C ASN A 68 5.27 -37.59 13.83
N LEU A 69 4.00 -37.32 14.17
CA LEU A 69 2.97 -38.34 14.37
C LEU A 69 2.32 -38.82 13.06
N GLY A 70 2.72 -38.27 11.91
CA GLY A 70 2.24 -38.66 10.59
C GLY A 70 1.09 -37.84 10.03
N TYR A 71 0.70 -36.74 10.68
CA TYR A 71 -0.39 -35.87 10.22
C TYR A 71 0.15 -34.55 9.67
N PRO A 72 -0.24 -34.13 8.44
CA PRO A 72 -0.02 -32.77 7.96
C PRO A 72 -0.44 -31.72 9.00
N ALA A 73 0.40 -30.70 9.20
CA ALA A 73 0.10 -29.58 10.10
C ALA A 73 0.88 -28.32 9.74
N LYS A 74 0.24 -27.15 9.87
CA LYS A 74 0.83 -25.81 9.65
C LYS A 74 0.51 -24.89 10.82
N ALA A 75 1.51 -24.12 11.27
CA ALA A 75 1.31 -23.05 12.23
C ALA A 75 1.06 -21.74 11.47
N HIS A 76 -0.03 -21.05 11.79
CA HIS A 76 -0.42 -19.77 11.22
C HIS A 76 -0.04 -18.64 12.17
N THR A 77 1.06 -17.97 11.84
CA THR A 77 1.67 -16.89 12.63
C THR A 77 1.25 -15.52 12.09
N VAL A 78 1.72 -14.45 12.73
CA VAL A 78 1.50 -13.07 12.23
C VAL A 78 2.23 -12.79 10.91
N LEU A 79 3.29 -13.54 10.58
CA LEU A 79 4.08 -13.34 9.35
C LEU A 79 3.66 -14.26 8.20
N ASP A 80 3.06 -15.40 8.52
CA ASP A 80 2.61 -16.42 7.55
C ASP A 80 1.40 -17.15 8.14
N GLY A 81 0.22 -16.86 7.60
CA GLY A 81 -1.05 -17.40 8.04
C GLY A 81 -2.08 -17.37 6.91
N GLU A 82 -2.88 -18.43 6.83
CA GLU A 82 -3.88 -18.64 5.75
C GLU A 82 -5.30 -18.74 6.33
N VAL A 83 -5.44 -18.54 7.65
CA VAL A 83 -6.72 -18.64 8.36
C VAL A 83 -7.01 -17.39 9.18
N LEU A 84 -8.28 -17.01 9.19
CA LEU A 84 -8.88 -16.03 10.07
C LEU A 84 -8.96 -16.61 11.49
N GLN A 85 -8.17 -16.03 12.40
CA GLN A 85 -8.10 -16.51 13.78
C GLN A 85 -9.33 -16.17 14.64
N PRO A 86 -9.98 -14.98 14.54
CA PRO A 86 -11.14 -14.64 15.37
C PRO A 86 -12.26 -15.69 15.37
N PRO A 87 -12.75 -16.19 14.22
CA PRO A 87 -13.80 -17.22 14.26
C PRO A 87 -13.32 -18.54 14.87
N LEU A 88 -12.06 -18.91 14.70
CA LEU A 88 -11.50 -20.11 15.32
C LEU A 88 -11.39 -19.99 16.84
N LEU A 89 -11.16 -18.79 17.38
CA LEU A 89 -11.24 -18.54 18.83
C LEU A 89 -12.66 -18.67 19.36
N LEU A 90 -13.66 -18.19 18.62
CA LEU A 90 -15.07 -18.33 18.99
C LEU A 90 -15.50 -19.80 19.02
N LEU A 91 -15.18 -20.55 17.95
CA LEU A 91 -15.55 -21.96 17.83
C LEU A 91 -14.86 -22.84 18.88
N SER A 92 -13.62 -22.51 19.27
CA SER A 92 -12.87 -23.22 20.31
C SER A 92 -13.17 -22.77 21.75
N GLY A 93 -14.16 -21.89 21.94
CA GLY A 93 -14.56 -21.46 23.28
C GLY A 93 -13.54 -20.61 24.03
N LEU A 94 -12.64 -19.92 23.31
CA LEU A 94 -11.59 -19.11 23.94
C LEU A 94 -12.03 -17.68 24.24
N GLY A 95 -13.22 -17.27 23.80
CA GLY A 95 -13.79 -15.96 24.10
C GLY A 95 -15.07 -15.68 23.33
N GLU A 96 -15.56 -14.45 23.49
CA GLU A 96 -16.75 -13.92 22.81
C GLU A 96 -16.42 -12.67 21.98
N VAL A 97 -17.31 -12.33 21.02
CA VAL A 97 -17.22 -11.09 20.25
C VAL A 97 -17.38 -9.89 21.20
N SER A 98 -16.48 -8.91 21.09
CA SER A 98 -16.47 -7.72 21.95
C SER A 98 -16.73 -6.43 21.16
N ARG A 99 -17.07 -5.34 21.87
CA ARG A 99 -17.24 -4.01 21.27
C ARG A 99 -15.99 -3.50 20.54
N ILE A 100 -14.80 -3.97 20.92
CA ILE A 100 -13.55 -3.59 20.25
C ILE A 100 -13.59 -3.96 18.75
N GLY A 101 -14.41 -4.95 18.38
CA GLY A 101 -14.65 -5.39 17.01
C GLY A 101 -13.87 -6.65 16.71
N GLU A 102 -12.74 -6.52 16.02
CA GLU A 102 -11.89 -7.64 15.56
C GLU A 102 -11.10 -8.34 16.68
N VAL A 103 -11.49 -8.15 17.95
CA VAL A 103 -10.82 -8.74 19.12
C VAL A 103 -11.82 -9.59 19.89
N ILE A 104 -11.56 -10.89 19.88
CA ILE A 104 -12.26 -11.87 20.72
C ILE A 104 -11.74 -11.73 22.15
N LEU A 105 -12.67 -11.55 23.09
CA LEU A 105 -12.36 -11.26 24.49
C LEU A 105 -12.50 -12.53 25.33
N ASN A 106 -11.45 -12.86 26.07
CA ASN A 106 -11.40 -14.02 26.95
C ASN A 106 -11.91 -13.65 28.36
N PRO A 107 -12.67 -14.52 29.05
CA PRO A 107 -13.23 -14.20 30.38
C PRO A 107 -12.18 -13.97 31.48
N TYR A 108 -10.93 -14.40 31.30
CA TYR A 108 -9.86 -14.26 32.30
C TYR A 108 -8.83 -13.21 31.94
N LEU A 109 -8.40 -13.17 30.69
CA LEU A 109 -7.40 -12.20 30.20
C LEU A 109 -8.03 -10.92 29.63
N GLY A 110 -9.35 -10.93 29.43
CA GLY A 110 -10.02 -9.92 28.63
C GLY A 110 -9.49 -9.90 27.20
N PRO A 111 -9.34 -8.70 26.61
CA PRO A 111 -8.81 -8.55 25.26
C PRO A 111 -7.27 -8.56 25.22
N ARG A 112 -6.56 -8.80 26.33
CA ARG A 112 -5.08 -8.68 26.45
C ARG A 112 -4.33 -9.88 25.86
N LEU A 113 -4.69 -10.30 24.65
CA LEU A 113 -4.17 -11.51 24.03
C LEU A 113 -3.68 -11.27 22.62
N LYS A 114 -2.76 -12.13 22.17
CA LYS A 114 -2.58 -12.44 20.75
C LYS A 114 -2.92 -13.90 20.55
N SER A 115 -3.52 -14.22 19.42
CA SER A 115 -3.82 -15.59 19.05
C SER A 115 -2.83 -16.14 18.04
N GLY A 116 -2.84 -17.46 17.93
CA GLY A 116 -2.30 -18.17 16.80
C GLY A 116 -2.94 -19.55 16.69
N VAL A 117 -2.86 -20.13 15.50
CA VAL A 117 -3.56 -21.38 15.16
C VAL A 117 -2.59 -22.38 14.58
N VAL A 118 -2.72 -23.65 14.95
CA VAL A 118 -2.13 -24.77 14.19
C VAL A 118 -3.25 -25.53 13.52
N THR A 119 -3.27 -25.58 12.19
CA THR A 119 -4.21 -26.45 11.45
C THR A 119 -3.58 -27.80 11.17
N THR A 120 -4.39 -28.85 11.08
CA THR A 120 -3.94 -30.22 10.85
C THR A 120 -5.06 -31.14 10.33
N THR A 121 -4.70 -32.34 9.87
CA THR A 121 -5.64 -33.46 9.64
C THR A 121 -5.69 -34.45 10.81
N MET A 122 -4.93 -34.21 11.89
CA MET A 122 -4.94 -35.07 13.07
C MET A 122 -6.32 -35.05 13.75
N PRO A 123 -7.03 -36.18 13.87
CA PRO A 123 -8.35 -36.21 14.49
C PRO A 123 -8.28 -35.75 15.96
N ILE A 124 -9.08 -34.75 16.31
CA ILE A 124 -9.16 -34.18 17.66
C ILE A 124 -10.62 -33.95 18.05
N ALA A 125 -10.90 -33.98 19.36
CA ALA A 125 -12.19 -33.54 19.87
C ALA A 125 -12.26 -32.01 19.86
N HIS A 126 -13.42 -31.45 19.51
CA HIS A 126 -13.63 -30.00 19.48
C HIS A 126 -14.21 -29.50 20.79
N ASP A 127 -13.64 -28.40 21.29
CA ASP A 127 -14.29 -27.56 22.30
C ASP A 127 -15.58 -26.94 21.75
N GLN A 128 -16.33 -26.26 22.62
CA GLN A 128 -17.58 -25.58 22.26
C GLN A 128 -17.48 -24.08 22.52
N PRO A 129 -18.22 -23.24 21.76
CA PRO A 129 -18.37 -21.83 22.08
C PRO A 129 -18.84 -21.60 23.52
N ILE A 130 -18.41 -20.49 24.10
CA ILE A 130 -18.76 -20.11 25.48
C ILE A 130 -19.72 -18.91 25.50
N ASP A 131 -20.46 -18.80 26.59
CA ASP A 131 -21.24 -17.62 26.97
C ASP A 131 -20.91 -17.28 28.42
N PHE A 132 -20.31 -16.11 28.63
CA PHE A 132 -20.01 -15.55 29.94
C PHE A 132 -20.66 -14.19 30.14
N GLY A 133 -21.71 -13.89 29.38
CA GLY A 133 -22.49 -12.66 29.49
C GLY A 133 -21.82 -11.44 28.87
N LEU A 134 -20.81 -11.61 28.00
CA LEU A 134 -20.06 -10.48 27.45
C LEU A 134 -20.94 -9.58 26.58
N GLN A 135 -21.86 -10.15 25.80
CA GLN A 135 -22.71 -9.38 24.89
C GLN A 135 -23.44 -8.26 25.63
N ASN A 136 -24.15 -8.61 26.71
CA ASN A 136 -24.84 -7.64 27.56
C ASN A 136 -23.86 -6.66 28.24
N PHE A 137 -22.66 -7.12 28.63
CA PHE A 137 -21.66 -6.22 29.21
C PHE A 137 -21.20 -5.16 28.21
N CYS A 138 -20.84 -5.56 26.99
CA CYS A 138 -20.41 -4.67 25.91
C CYS A 138 -21.53 -3.72 25.45
N GLU A 139 -22.79 -4.15 25.40
CA GLU A 139 -23.94 -3.28 25.12
C GLU A 139 -24.05 -2.11 26.10
N ASN A 140 -23.63 -2.31 27.35
CA ASN A 140 -23.70 -1.32 28.42
C ASN A 140 -22.39 -0.58 28.70
N CYS A 141 -21.31 -0.88 27.97
CA CYS A 141 -19.98 -0.32 28.18
C CYS A 141 -19.39 0.25 26.88
N ASN A 142 -19.05 1.54 26.89
CA ASN A 142 -18.40 2.24 25.76
C ASN A 142 -16.96 2.65 26.04
N LYS A 143 -16.30 2.08 27.06
CA LYS A 143 -14.97 2.53 27.50
C LYS A 143 -13.91 2.37 26.41
N CYS A 144 -13.85 1.24 25.72
CA CYS A 144 -12.92 1.05 24.59
C CYS A 144 -13.18 2.02 23.43
N ALA A 145 -14.45 2.35 23.15
CA ALA A 145 -14.84 3.32 22.13
C ALA A 145 -14.43 4.75 22.50
N ARG A 146 -14.71 5.16 23.74
CA ARG A 146 -14.33 6.46 24.30
C ARG A 146 -12.83 6.68 24.29
N GLU A 147 -12.06 5.66 24.64
CA GLU A 147 -10.61 5.76 24.81
C GLU A 147 -9.82 5.50 23.51
N CYS A 148 -10.49 5.25 22.38
CA CYS A 148 -9.84 4.98 21.10
C CYS A 148 -9.27 6.27 20.49
N PRO A 149 -7.94 6.42 20.34
CA PRO A 149 -7.35 7.68 19.87
C PRO A 149 -7.77 8.07 18.45
N SER A 150 -8.08 7.08 17.60
CA SER A 150 -8.51 7.29 16.22
C SER A 150 -10.03 7.33 16.04
N GLY A 151 -10.80 7.11 17.12
CA GLY A 151 -12.26 7.02 17.04
C GLY A 151 -12.77 5.88 16.14
N ALA A 152 -12.01 4.79 16.01
CA ALA A 152 -12.32 3.67 15.12
C ALA A 152 -13.36 2.69 15.68
N ILE A 153 -13.62 2.71 16.99
CA ILE A 153 -14.50 1.75 17.65
C ILE A 153 -15.90 2.36 17.81
N THR A 154 -16.93 1.59 17.43
CA THR A 154 -18.33 2.03 17.48
C THR A 154 -18.88 2.07 18.91
N ALA A 155 -19.60 3.16 19.24
CA ALA A 155 -20.45 3.27 20.41
C ALA A 155 -21.88 2.75 20.15
N GLY A 156 -22.18 2.35 18.92
CA GLY A 156 -23.49 1.89 18.46
C GLY A 156 -23.81 0.43 18.79
N PRO A 157 -24.90 -0.10 18.21
CA PRO A 157 -25.29 -1.50 18.37
C PRO A 157 -24.38 -2.45 17.58
N LYS A 158 -24.55 -3.76 17.81
CA LYS A 158 -24.04 -4.78 16.88
C LYS A 158 -24.85 -4.75 15.60
N LEU A 159 -24.18 -5.00 14.48
CA LEU A 159 -24.79 -5.06 13.16
C LEU A 159 -24.21 -6.25 12.39
N MET A 160 -24.86 -6.59 11.29
CA MET A 160 -24.45 -7.70 10.42
C MET A 160 -23.37 -7.24 9.44
N PHE A 161 -22.29 -8.01 9.37
CA PHE A 161 -21.18 -7.82 8.45
C PHE A 161 -20.78 -9.18 7.86
N ASN A 162 -20.74 -9.30 6.53
CA ASN A 162 -20.40 -10.55 5.81
C ASN A 162 -21.11 -11.81 6.36
N GLY A 163 -22.38 -11.68 6.75
CA GLY A 163 -23.19 -12.80 7.25
C GLY A 163 -23.03 -13.13 8.74
N TYR A 164 -22.26 -12.36 9.52
CA TYR A 164 -22.13 -12.55 10.97
C TYR A 164 -22.38 -11.26 11.76
N GLU A 165 -22.77 -11.38 13.02
CA GLU A 165 -23.05 -10.25 13.92
C GLU A 165 -21.77 -9.75 14.61
N ILE A 166 -21.51 -8.44 14.57
CA ILE A 166 -20.30 -7.83 15.17
C ILE A 166 -20.50 -6.34 15.50
N TRP A 167 -19.73 -5.82 16.47
CA TRP A 167 -19.44 -4.38 16.57
C TRP A 167 -18.30 -4.03 15.62
N LYS A 168 -18.60 -3.86 14.32
CA LYS A 168 -17.54 -3.64 13.33
C LYS A 168 -16.81 -2.31 13.57
N SER A 169 -15.50 -2.37 13.77
CA SER A 169 -14.63 -1.20 13.87
C SER A 169 -14.21 -0.67 12.50
N ASP A 170 -13.94 0.64 12.40
CA ASP A 170 -13.32 1.26 11.22
C ASP A 170 -11.85 0.84 11.13
N SER A 171 -11.59 -0.22 10.36
CA SER A 171 -10.26 -0.80 10.19
C SER A 171 -9.30 0.15 9.49
N GLN A 172 -9.78 1.07 8.64
CA GLN A 172 -8.94 2.07 7.99
C GLN A 172 -8.39 3.04 9.03
N LYS A 173 -9.25 3.68 9.84
CA LYS A 173 -8.80 4.61 10.92
C LYS A 173 -7.87 3.93 11.91
N CYS A 174 -8.18 2.70 12.32
CA CYS A 174 -7.33 1.94 13.23
C CYS A 174 -5.95 1.66 12.62
N THR A 175 -5.91 1.21 11.37
CA THR A 175 -4.67 0.89 10.67
C THR A 175 -3.82 2.12 10.44
N THR A 176 -4.39 3.21 9.91
CA THR A 176 -3.69 4.48 9.72
C THR A 176 -3.05 4.94 11.02
N TYR A 177 -3.82 5.04 12.11
CA TYR A 177 -3.29 5.47 13.39
C TYR A 177 -2.15 4.57 13.91
N ARG A 178 -2.31 3.24 13.82
CA ARG A 178 -1.29 2.28 14.26
C ARG A 178 0.01 2.40 13.46
N ILE A 179 -0.08 2.69 12.16
CA ILE A 179 1.10 2.78 11.30
C ILE A 179 1.78 4.14 11.42
N THR A 180 1.01 5.22 11.59
CA THR A 180 1.52 6.60 11.46
C THR A 180 1.66 7.37 12.78
N THR A 181 1.23 6.80 13.92
CA THR A 181 1.38 7.48 15.22
C THR A 181 2.85 7.78 15.52
N GLU A 182 3.14 9.06 15.75
CA GLU A 182 4.51 9.56 15.97
C GLU A 182 4.96 9.49 17.44
N GLY A 183 4.00 9.43 18.36
CA GLY A 183 4.27 9.43 19.81
C GLY A 183 4.50 8.05 20.41
N GLY A 184 4.65 7.01 19.58
CA GLY A 184 4.86 5.65 20.02
C GLY A 184 5.01 4.70 18.83
N ALA A 185 4.83 3.40 19.07
CA ALA A 185 4.94 2.39 18.04
C ALA A 185 3.72 1.48 18.05
N MET A 186 2.83 1.64 17.06
CA MET A 186 1.52 1.00 16.99
C MET A 186 0.57 1.44 18.12
N CYS A 187 -0.54 0.72 18.28
CA CYS A 187 -1.54 0.99 19.32
C CYS A 187 -2.24 -0.32 19.70
N GLY A 188 -2.57 -0.42 20.98
CA GLY A 188 -3.34 -1.46 21.65
C GLY A 188 -4.16 -0.89 22.83
N ARG A 189 -4.43 0.42 22.84
CA ARG A 189 -5.08 1.13 23.95
C ARG A 189 -6.46 0.58 24.30
N CYS A 190 -7.22 0.12 23.32
CA CYS A 190 -8.52 -0.52 23.54
C CYS A 190 -8.43 -1.76 24.44
N MET A 191 -7.31 -2.48 24.42
CA MET A 191 -7.08 -3.61 25.33
C MET A 191 -6.81 -3.12 26.74
N LYS A 192 -5.95 -2.10 26.88
CA LYS A 192 -5.58 -1.51 28.18
C LYS A 192 -6.80 -1.01 28.96
N THR A 193 -7.68 -0.28 28.29
CA THR A 193 -8.79 0.44 28.95
C THR A 193 -10.03 -0.42 29.14
N CYS A 194 -10.04 -1.67 28.65
CA CYS A 194 -11.17 -2.55 28.84
C CYS A 194 -11.32 -2.94 30.31
N PRO A 195 -12.53 -2.91 30.91
CA PRO A 195 -12.76 -3.38 32.28
C PRO A 195 -12.41 -4.86 32.50
N TRP A 196 -12.31 -5.64 31.42
CA TRP A 196 -11.90 -7.05 31.45
C TRP A 196 -10.38 -7.25 31.33
N ASN A 197 -9.58 -6.19 31.29
CA ASN A 197 -8.13 -6.29 31.40
C ASN A 197 -7.73 -6.50 32.87
N LEU A 198 -7.76 -7.75 33.34
CA LEU A 198 -7.65 -8.09 34.77
C LEU A 198 -6.21 -8.45 35.18
N GLU A 199 -5.82 -8.12 36.41
CA GLU A 199 -4.49 -8.42 36.98
C GLU A 199 -4.28 -9.93 37.14
N GLY A 200 -5.30 -10.69 37.53
CA GLY A 200 -5.17 -12.14 37.61
C GLY A 200 -6.40 -12.93 38.06
N LEU A 201 -6.17 -14.19 38.45
CA LEU A 201 -7.25 -15.12 38.79
C LEU A 201 -7.96 -14.78 40.11
N PHE A 202 -7.32 -14.06 41.04
CA PHE A 202 -7.88 -13.87 42.38
C PHE A 202 -8.35 -12.45 42.66
N ALA A 203 -7.57 -11.42 42.28
CA ALA A 203 -7.88 -10.03 42.59
C ALA A 203 -9.24 -9.59 42.03
N GLU A 204 -9.56 -10.02 40.81
CA GLU A 204 -10.81 -9.66 40.12
C GLU A 204 -11.85 -10.78 40.09
N ALA A 205 -11.68 -11.83 40.90
CA ALA A 205 -12.67 -12.90 40.98
C ALA A 205 -14.09 -12.37 41.33
N PRO A 206 -14.28 -11.41 42.26
CA PRO A 206 -15.59 -10.84 42.54
C PRO A 206 -16.17 -10.06 41.36
N PHE A 207 -15.36 -9.26 40.65
CA PHE A 207 -15.77 -8.54 39.45
C PHE A 207 -16.23 -9.51 38.36
N ARG A 208 -15.39 -10.49 38.01
CA ARG A 208 -15.72 -11.48 36.98
C ARG A 208 -16.98 -12.24 37.33
N TRP A 209 -17.07 -12.77 38.54
CA TRP A 209 -18.24 -13.53 38.96
C TRP A 209 -19.51 -12.69 38.87
N THR A 210 -19.46 -11.43 39.32
CA THR A 210 -20.61 -10.53 39.24
C THR A 210 -20.98 -10.21 37.80
N ALA A 211 -20.00 -9.88 36.95
CA ALA A 211 -20.21 -9.57 35.54
C ALA A 211 -20.80 -10.74 34.75
N MET A 212 -20.36 -11.97 35.05
CA MET A 212 -20.81 -13.20 34.38
C MET A 212 -22.19 -13.67 34.86
N ASN A 213 -22.54 -13.46 36.14
CA ASN A 213 -23.76 -14.03 36.74
C ASN A 213 -24.90 -13.02 36.91
N PHE A 214 -24.62 -11.71 36.85
CA PHE A 214 -25.62 -10.65 37.05
C PHE A 214 -25.58 -9.61 35.91
N PRO A 215 -26.20 -9.90 34.75
CA PRO A 215 -26.18 -9.02 33.57
C PRO A 215 -26.62 -7.58 33.86
N ALA A 216 -27.60 -7.39 34.74
CA ALA A 216 -28.07 -6.05 35.14
C ALA A 216 -26.99 -5.17 35.81
N SER A 217 -25.90 -5.76 36.29
CA SER A 217 -24.78 -5.04 36.92
C SER A 217 -23.83 -4.38 35.91
N ALA A 218 -23.87 -4.75 34.62
CA ALA A 218 -22.88 -4.34 33.61
C ALA A 218 -22.63 -2.83 33.56
N LYS A 219 -23.71 -2.03 33.51
CA LYS A 219 -23.62 -0.56 33.47
C LYS A 219 -23.01 0.03 34.74
N LEU A 220 -23.32 -0.56 35.90
CA LEU A 220 -22.76 -0.14 37.17
C LEU A 220 -21.28 -0.51 37.25
N LEU A 221 -20.92 -1.74 36.86
CA LEU A 221 -19.55 -2.23 36.86
C LEU A 221 -18.66 -1.40 35.92
N ALA A 222 -19.13 -1.07 34.71
CA ALA A 222 -18.41 -0.19 33.79
C ALA A 222 -18.17 1.21 34.36
N ARG A 223 -19.12 1.76 35.11
CA ARG A 223 -18.95 3.06 35.80
C ARG A 223 -18.01 2.96 37.00
N LEU A 224 -18.08 1.87 37.75
CA LEU A 224 -17.20 1.63 38.89
C LEU A 224 -15.75 1.52 38.42
N ASP A 225 -15.50 0.84 37.29
CA ASP A 225 -14.19 0.71 36.67
C ASP A 225 -13.53 2.08 36.36
N ASP A 226 -14.30 3.05 35.85
CA ASP A 226 -13.84 4.43 35.69
C ASP A 226 -13.60 5.16 37.02
N ALA A 227 -14.46 4.92 38.02
CA ALA A 227 -14.40 5.57 39.32
C ALA A 227 -13.15 5.15 40.13
N VAL A 228 -12.72 3.89 39.99
CA VAL A 228 -11.51 3.38 40.65
C VAL A 228 -10.23 3.64 39.86
N GLY A 229 -10.33 4.23 38.66
CA GLY A 229 -9.16 4.62 37.86
C GLY A 229 -8.52 3.48 37.06
N ASN A 230 -9.20 2.34 36.92
CA ASN A 230 -8.68 1.22 36.11
C ASN A 230 -8.47 1.67 34.66
N GLY A 231 -7.27 1.40 34.12
CA GLY A 231 -6.87 1.87 32.79
C GLY A 231 -6.15 3.22 32.79
N GLU A 232 -5.97 3.89 33.93
CA GLU A 232 -4.97 4.95 34.07
C GLU A 232 -3.54 4.39 33.95
N ARG A 233 -2.55 5.25 33.73
CA ARG A 233 -1.15 4.82 33.67
C ARG A 233 -0.63 4.66 35.09
N ASN A 234 0.14 3.60 35.31
CA ASN A 234 0.88 3.38 36.55
C ASN A 234 2.39 3.61 36.30
N PRO A 235 2.94 4.80 36.61
CA PRO A 235 4.36 5.10 36.34
C PRO A 235 5.35 4.12 36.97
N LEU A 236 4.98 3.46 38.08
CA LEU A 236 5.83 2.45 38.73
C LEU A 236 6.02 1.19 37.86
N LYS A 237 5.17 1.00 36.86
CA LYS A 237 5.23 -0.12 35.93
C LYS A 237 5.88 0.27 34.59
N LYS A 238 6.21 1.55 34.36
CA LYS A 238 6.96 1.99 33.17
C LYS A 238 8.44 1.65 33.34
N TRP A 239 8.84 0.48 32.86
CA TRP A 239 10.21 -0.03 32.98
C TRP A 239 11.06 0.18 31.72
N TRP A 240 10.46 0.57 30.59
CA TRP A 240 11.14 0.70 29.30
C TRP A 240 11.60 2.14 28.99
N TRP A 241 12.49 2.23 28.02
CA TRP A 241 12.97 3.48 27.44
C TRP A 241 12.20 3.85 26.18
N ASP A 242 12.03 5.14 25.95
CA ASP A 242 11.37 5.71 24.79
C ASP A 242 12.40 5.92 23.68
N LEU A 243 12.72 4.84 22.95
CA LEU A 243 13.78 4.80 21.95
C LEU A 243 13.22 4.66 20.53
N GLU A 244 13.82 5.37 19.59
CA GLU A 244 13.51 5.35 18.17
C GLU A 244 14.76 5.03 17.34
N ARG A 245 14.58 4.29 16.24
CA ARG A 245 15.65 4.00 15.29
C ARG A 245 15.88 5.20 14.37
N GLN A 246 17.11 5.67 14.32
CA GLN A 246 17.55 6.79 13.49
C GLN A 246 17.94 6.33 12.07
N GLU A 247 18.13 7.27 11.15
CA GLU A 247 18.53 6.97 9.75
C GLU A 247 19.87 6.22 9.69
N ASP A 248 20.80 6.52 10.59
CA ASP A 248 22.07 5.81 10.76
C ASP A 248 21.92 4.41 11.40
N SER A 249 20.70 3.92 11.55
CA SER A 249 20.31 2.64 12.17
C SER A 249 20.63 2.51 13.66
N SER A 250 21.09 3.57 14.34
CA SER A 250 21.26 3.57 15.79
C SER A 250 19.93 3.79 16.53
N TYR A 251 19.85 3.38 17.79
CA TYR A 251 18.71 3.66 18.67
C TYR A 251 19.05 4.81 19.61
N ARG A 252 18.20 5.84 19.64
CA ARG A 252 18.35 7.02 20.50
C ARG A 252 17.01 7.39 21.14
N PRO A 253 17.01 8.13 22.27
CA PRO A 253 15.77 8.70 22.81
C PRO A 253 15.01 9.45 21.72
N THR A 254 13.69 9.25 21.64
CA THR A 254 12.88 9.97 20.64
C THR A 254 12.90 11.48 20.91
N THR A 255 12.88 12.27 19.84
CA THR A 255 12.66 13.72 19.92
C THR A 255 11.19 14.09 19.74
N LYS A 256 10.34 13.11 19.39
CA LYS A 256 8.91 13.31 19.16
C LYS A 256 8.15 13.29 20.50
N PRO A 257 7.05 14.05 20.63
CA PRO A 257 6.21 14.00 21.84
C PRO A 257 5.67 12.59 22.07
N ILE A 258 5.89 12.04 23.27
CA ILE A 258 5.46 10.68 23.64
C ILE A 258 3.97 10.68 23.97
N ASN A 259 3.25 9.65 23.54
CA ASN A 259 1.86 9.44 23.93
C ASN A 259 1.78 9.06 25.43
N GLU A 260 1.17 9.94 26.23
CA GLU A 260 0.97 9.76 27.67
C GLU A 260 -0.50 9.98 28.04
N ARG A 261 -1.38 9.12 27.56
CA ARG A 261 -2.83 9.34 27.64
C ARG A 261 -3.42 8.80 28.95
N ASP A 262 -4.01 9.69 29.73
CA ASP A 262 -4.88 9.34 30.85
C ASP A 262 -6.31 9.02 30.35
N LEU A 263 -7.22 8.62 31.24
CA LEU A 263 -8.62 8.34 30.87
C LEU A 263 -9.38 9.64 30.58
N ASP A 264 -10.12 9.68 29.47
CA ASP A 264 -11.03 10.80 29.20
C ASP A 264 -12.43 10.52 29.75
N LYS A 265 -12.58 10.67 31.08
CA LYS A 265 -13.86 10.45 31.77
C LYS A 265 -14.92 11.50 31.44
N SER A 266 -14.53 12.61 30.79
CA SER A 266 -15.41 13.73 30.45
C SER A 266 -16.08 13.57 29.09
N LEU A 267 -15.46 12.80 28.18
CA LEU A 267 -15.95 12.57 26.84
C LEU A 267 -17.28 11.80 26.84
N LYS A 268 -18.31 12.46 26.31
CA LYS A 268 -19.63 11.87 26.07
C LYS A 268 -19.73 11.42 24.62
N LEU A 269 -19.22 10.23 24.34
CA LEU A 269 -19.30 9.64 23.01
C LEU A 269 -20.76 9.30 22.66
N LYS A 270 -21.22 9.80 21.53
CA LYS A 270 -22.55 9.56 20.97
C LYS A 270 -22.41 8.82 19.66
N TYR A 271 -23.29 7.85 19.42
CA TYR A 271 -23.23 7.03 18.22
C TYR A 271 -23.60 7.84 16.96
N GLU A 272 -24.59 8.70 17.09
CA GLU A 272 -25.07 9.59 16.03
C GLU A 272 -24.02 10.58 15.51
N ASP A 273 -22.99 10.86 16.30
CA ASP A 273 -21.89 11.76 15.93
C ASP A 273 -20.71 11.00 15.26
N GLN A 274 -20.77 9.66 15.17
CA GLN A 274 -19.69 8.86 14.60
C GLN A 274 -19.90 8.58 13.10
N THR A 275 -18.91 8.97 12.31
CA THR A 275 -18.76 8.50 10.92
C THR A 275 -17.72 7.39 10.86
N LEU A 276 -18.16 6.17 10.56
CA LEU A 276 -17.34 4.96 10.46
C LEU A 276 -17.45 4.36 9.06
N ALA A 277 -16.37 3.75 8.59
CA ALA A 277 -16.31 3.01 7.33
C ALA A 277 -16.05 1.51 7.57
N VAL A 278 -16.64 0.64 6.75
CA VAL A 278 -16.38 -0.81 6.75
C VAL A 278 -16.19 -1.34 5.35
N TYR A 279 -15.43 -2.43 5.25
CA TYR A 279 -15.00 -3.01 3.97
C TYR A 279 -15.48 -4.46 3.89
N PRO A 280 -16.77 -4.70 3.59
CA PRO A 280 -17.30 -6.03 3.32
C PRO A 280 -16.64 -6.67 2.10
N ALA A 281 -16.91 -7.95 1.86
CA ALA A 281 -16.21 -8.73 0.85
C ALA A 281 -16.24 -8.11 -0.56
N HIS A 282 -17.33 -7.47 -0.97
CA HIS A 282 -17.44 -6.82 -2.28
C HIS A 282 -16.62 -5.52 -2.42
N LEU A 283 -16.13 -4.95 -1.31
CA LEU A 283 -15.21 -3.80 -1.27
C LEU A 283 -13.78 -4.22 -0.92
N ALA A 284 -13.50 -5.52 -0.78
CA ALA A 284 -12.17 -6.01 -0.46
C ALA A 284 -11.23 -5.86 -1.67
N PRO A 285 -9.92 -5.63 -1.44
CA PRO A 285 -8.96 -5.54 -2.53
C PRO A 285 -8.89 -6.84 -3.32
N PRO A 286 -8.47 -6.77 -4.59
CA PRO A 286 -8.22 -7.97 -5.36
C PRO A 286 -7.06 -8.81 -4.82
N PRO A 287 -7.00 -10.12 -5.15
CA PRO A 287 -5.96 -11.02 -4.62
C PRO A 287 -4.58 -10.76 -5.24
N TRP A 288 -4.41 -9.71 -6.04
CA TRP A 288 -3.14 -9.36 -6.62
C TRP A 288 -2.37 -8.46 -5.65
N PRO A 289 -1.17 -8.85 -5.16
CA PRO A 289 -0.34 -8.04 -4.29
C PRO A 289 0.28 -6.86 -5.06
N PHE A 290 -0.59 -5.89 -5.36
CA PHE A 290 -0.35 -4.62 -6.02
C PHE A 290 -1.18 -3.55 -5.29
N PRO A 291 -0.74 -2.27 -5.25
CA PRO A 291 -1.50 -1.23 -4.60
C PRO A 291 -2.95 -1.15 -5.08
N PHE A 292 -3.87 -1.09 -4.13
CA PHE A 292 -5.31 -0.93 -4.37
C PHE A 292 -5.81 0.20 -3.45
N PRO A 293 -6.30 1.33 -4.02
CA PRO A 293 -6.82 2.42 -3.22
C PRO A 293 -8.11 1.98 -2.51
N MET A 294 -8.22 2.33 -1.22
CA MET A 294 -9.44 2.05 -0.46
C MET A 294 -10.47 3.15 -0.71
N ASP A 295 -11.67 2.78 -1.14
CA ASP A 295 -12.80 3.71 -1.29
C ASP A 295 -13.48 3.95 0.07
N ARG A 296 -13.17 5.09 0.68
CA ARG A 296 -13.69 5.44 2.02
C ARG A 296 -15.19 5.78 1.99
N GLU A 297 -15.67 6.46 0.96
CA GLU A 297 -17.08 6.85 0.86
C GLU A 297 -17.97 5.62 0.71
N LYS A 298 -17.61 4.68 -0.20
CA LYS A 298 -18.31 3.39 -0.27
C LYS A 298 -18.23 2.62 1.04
N GLY A 299 -17.12 2.73 1.76
CA GLY A 299 -16.99 2.13 3.09
C GLY A 299 -17.96 2.74 4.13
N ILE A 300 -18.20 4.05 4.08
CA ILE A 300 -19.18 4.74 4.94
C ILE A 300 -20.60 4.35 4.56
N GLU A 301 -20.92 4.34 3.27
CA GLU A 301 -22.21 3.88 2.75
C GLU A 301 -22.49 2.43 3.18
N ALA A 302 -21.48 1.55 3.07
CA ALA A 302 -21.58 0.16 3.51
C ALA A 302 -21.82 0.05 5.03
N TYR A 303 -21.22 0.92 5.85
CA TYR A 303 -21.50 0.95 7.30
C TYR A 303 -22.95 1.33 7.58
N GLN A 304 -23.44 2.38 6.91
CA GLN A 304 -24.81 2.86 7.06
C GLN A 304 -25.86 1.86 6.57
N ALA A 305 -25.50 1.05 5.57
CA ALA A 305 -26.37 0.00 5.02
C ALA A 305 -26.43 -1.28 5.87
N MET A 306 -25.58 -1.44 6.89
CA MET A 306 -25.61 -2.62 7.75
C MET A 306 -26.93 -2.71 8.52
N ILE A 307 -27.43 -3.94 8.66
CA ILE A 307 -28.72 -4.25 9.30
C ILE A 307 -28.53 -4.94 10.65
N THR A 308 -29.58 -4.94 11.48
CA THR A 308 -29.56 -5.70 12.74
C THR A 308 -29.66 -7.21 12.49
N ALA A 309 -29.24 -8.01 13.47
CA ALA A 309 -29.38 -9.46 13.41
C ALA A 309 -30.86 -9.90 13.23
N GLU A 310 -31.81 -9.21 13.87
CA GLU A 310 -33.25 -9.49 13.72
C GLU A 310 -33.75 -9.26 12.28
N GLN A 311 -33.34 -8.14 11.68
CA GLN A 311 -33.68 -7.83 10.28
C GLN A 311 -33.08 -8.87 9.34
N TYR A 312 -31.84 -9.28 9.58
CA TYR A 312 -31.16 -10.32 8.81
C TYR A 312 -31.87 -11.66 8.89
N GLN A 313 -32.24 -12.12 10.09
CA GLN A 313 -33.02 -13.36 10.28
C GLN A 313 -34.39 -13.28 9.61
N THR A 314 -35.06 -12.13 9.69
CA THR A 314 -36.35 -11.92 9.03
C THR A 314 -36.24 -12.06 7.51
N LYS A 315 -35.19 -11.50 6.91
CA LYS A 315 -34.93 -11.62 5.47
C LYS A 315 -34.59 -13.07 5.07
N LEU A 316 -33.77 -13.77 5.85
CA LEU A 316 -33.48 -15.19 5.62
C LEU A 316 -34.74 -16.06 5.64
N LEU A 317 -35.64 -15.85 6.61
CA LEU A 317 -36.91 -16.58 6.70
C LEU A 317 -37.84 -16.35 5.50
N ARG A 318 -37.68 -15.23 4.79
CA ARG A 318 -38.41 -14.89 3.56
C ARG A 318 -37.72 -15.37 2.28
N GLY A 319 -36.51 -15.94 2.38
CA GLY A 319 -35.69 -16.31 1.23
C GLY A 319 -35.01 -15.13 0.52
N GLU A 320 -34.98 -13.95 1.15
CA GLU A 320 -34.34 -12.74 0.61
C GLU A 320 -32.83 -12.74 0.91
N THR A 321 -32.05 -13.58 0.21
CA THR A 321 -30.61 -13.80 0.51
C THR A 321 -29.65 -12.89 -0.25
N GLU A 322 -30.12 -12.22 -1.31
CA GLU A 322 -29.29 -11.35 -2.14
C GLU A 322 -28.73 -10.18 -1.35
N GLY A 323 -27.41 -9.97 -1.41
CA GLY A 323 -26.71 -8.89 -0.71
C GLY A 323 -26.65 -9.03 0.83
N LEU A 324 -27.11 -10.14 1.41
CA LEU A 324 -27.07 -10.34 2.86
C LEU A 324 -25.68 -10.75 3.38
N ALA A 325 -25.10 -11.77 2.76
CA ALA A 325 -23.71 -12.16 2.99
C ALA A 325 -22.93 -11.73 1.76
N HIS A 326 -22.24 -10.60 1.85
CA HIS A 326 -21.47 -10.09 0.73
C HIS A 326 -20.48 -11.14 0.25
N GLU A 327 -20.43 -11.34 -1.06
CA GLU A 327 -19.51 -12.24 -1.71
C GLU A 327 -18.35 -11.44 -2.30
N TYR A 328 -17.17 -12.03 -2.26
CA TYR A 328 -16.01 -11.51 -2.97
C TYR A 328 -16.12 -11.94 -4.44
N ARG A 329 -16.03 -10.99 -5.38
CA ARG A 329 -16.03 -11.26 -6.82
C ARG A 329 -14.93 -10.45 -7.49
N ILE A 330 -14.24 -11.09 -8.44
CA ILE A 330 -13.27 -10.42 -9.31
C ILE A 330 -14.04 -10.00 -10.56
N GLU A 331 -14.24 -8.70 -10.74
CA GLU A 331 -14.84 -8.15 -11.94
C GLU A 331 -13.74 -7.80 -12.96
N GLY A 332 -13.82 -8.38 -14.16
CA GLY A 332 -12.88 -8.10 -15.25
C GLY A 332 -11.53 -8.82 -15.16
N ASP A 333 -10.63 -8.45 -16.07
CA ASP A 333 -9.27 -8.98 -16.13
C ASP A 333 -8.37 -8.33 -15.07
N ALA A 334 -7.32 -9.05 -14.66
CA ALA A 334 -6.30 -8.47 -13.80
C ALA A 334 -5.71 -7.18 -14.41
N PRO A 335 -5.65 -6.06 -13.65
CA PRO A 335 -5.00 -4.82 -14.08
C PRO A 335 -3.47 -4.97 -14.10
N VAL A 336 -2.96 -6.06 -13.55
CA VAL A 336 -1.55 -6.40 -13.42
C VAL A 336 -1.24 -7.74 -14.09
N LEU A 337 0.04 -7.94 -14.41
CA LEU A 337 0.55 -9.16 -14.99
C LEU A 337 1.36 -9.90 -13.94
N ARG A 338 1.09 -11.20 -13.78
CA ARG A 338 1.93 -12.08 -12.99
C ARG A 338 3.07 -12.57 -13.86
N VAL A 339 4.29 -12.28 -13.47
CA VAL A 339 5.49 -12.64 -14.24
C VAL A 339 6.50 -13.37 -13.38
N GLU A 340 7.39 -14.11 -14.03
CA GLU A 340 8.57 -14.71 -13.43
C GLU A 340 9.83 -13.98 -13.91
N LEU A 341 10.71 -13.66 -12.98
CA LEU A 341 12.03 -13.12 -13.29
C LEU A 341 12.95 -14.23 -13.81
N THR A 342 13.13 -14.32 -15.13
CA THR A 342 13.85 -15.41 -15.80
C THR A 342 15.33 -15.15 -15.96
N HIS A 343 15.73 -13.87 -15.99
CA HIS A 343 17.12 -13.46 -16.13
C HIS A 343 17.45 -12.24 -15.25
N VAL A 344 18.64 -12.28 -14.64
CA VAL A 344 19.21 -11.18 -13.87
C VAL A 344 20.69 -11.10 -14.25
N GLU A 345 21.09 -9.99 -14.86
CA GLU A 345 22.45 -9.79 -15.35
C GLU A 345 23.02 -8.48 -14.81
N PRO A 346 23.95 -8.54 -13.83
CA PRO A 346 24.74 -7.39 -13.45
C PRO A 346 25.63 -6.98 -14.64
N MET A 347 25.34 -5.84 -15.25
CA MET A 347 26.08 -5.33 -16.41
C MET A 347 27.28 -4.49 -15.99
N THR A 348 27.10 -3.73 -14.90
CA THR A 348 28.13 -2.91 -14.25
C THR A 348 27.93 -2.99 -12.73
N ASP A 349 28.80 -2.32 -11.96
CA ASP A 349 28.66 -2.24 -10.50
C ASP A 349 27.35 -1.58 -10.03
N ARG A 350 26.67 -0.86 -10.93
CA ARG A 350 25.45 -0.09 -10.63
C ARG A 350 24.27 -0.38 -11.55
N VAL A 351 24.46 -1.06 -12.68
CA VAL A 351 23.37 -1.36 -13.63
C VAL A 351 23.13 -2.85 -13.69
N THR A 352 21.87 -3.26 -13.53
CA THR A 352 21.44 -4.65 -13.69
C THR A 352 20.29 -4.72 -14.67
N LYS A 353 20.39 -5.66 -15.63
CA LYS A 353 19.35 -6.00 -16.59
C LYS A 353 18.48 -7.11 -16.02
N TYR A 354 17.17 -6.96 -16.15
CA TYR A 354 16.18 -7.91 -15.68
C TYR A 354 15.28 -8.31 -16.84
N GLU A 355 15.03 -9.62 -16.99
CA GLU A 355 14.05 -10.14 -17.95
C GLU A 355 12.93 -10.88 -17.23
N PHE A 356 11.70 -10.60 -17.65
CA PHE A 356 10.47 -11.17 -17.11
C PHE A 356 9.77 -11.96 -18.21
N SER A 357 9.30 -13.17 -17.91
CA SER A 357 8.39 -13.90 -18.78
C SER A 357 7.02 -14.05 -18.13
N SER A 358 6.01 -14.30 -18.95
CA SER A 358 4.74 -14.84 -18.46
C SER A 358 4.95 -16.18 -17.76
N LEU A 359 3.97 -16.58 -16.95
CA LEU A 359 3.92 -17.94 -16.41
C LEU A 359 3.59 -18.95 -17.53
N PRO A 360 3.90 -20.25 -17.36
CA PRO A 360 3.61 -21.26 -18.37
C PRO A 360 2.14 -21.26 -18.81
N GLY A 361 1.89 -21.12 -20.11
CA GLY A 361 0.55 -21.11 -20.70
C GLY A 361 -0.04 -19.73 -20.97
N GLU A 362 0.64 -18.65 -20.57
CA GLU A 362 0.26 -17.27 -20.85
C GLU A 362 1.22 -16.60 -21.85
N GLU A 363 0.75 -15.60 -22.59
CA GLU A 363 1.60 -14.73 -23.41
C GLU A 363 1.68 -13.34 -22.80
N LEU A 364 2.83 -12.69 -22.92
CA LEU A 364 2.94 -11.29 -22.54
C LEU A 364 2.12 -10.41 -23.51
N PRO A 365 1.37 -9.42 -23.01
CA PRO A 365 0.68 -8.44 -23.86
C PRO A 365 1.64 -7.72 -24.82
N PRO A 366 1.15 -7.31 -26.01
CA PRO A 366 1.94 -6.43 -26.87
C PRO A 366 2.20 -5.08 -26.19
N TRP A 367 3.31 -4.44 -26.56
CA TRP A 367 3.69 -3.12 -26.06
C TRP A 367 4.35 -2.32 -27.19
N GLN A 368 4.58 -1.03 -26.95
CA GLN A 368 5.19 -0.10 -27.92
C GLN A 368 6.44 0.51 -27.31
N ALA A 369 7.44 0.82 -28.14
CA ALA A 369 8.64 1.50 -27.69
C ALA A 369 8.32 2.79 -26.91
N GLY A 370 9.11 3.05 -25.87
CA GLY A 370 8.87 4.13 -24.91
C GLY A 370 7.96 3.76 -23.73
N ALA A 371 7.40 2.54 -23.71
CA ALA A 371 6.64 2.08 -22.55
C ALA A 371 7.53 1.78 -21.33
N HIS A 372 6.93 1.86 -20.14
CA HIS A 372 7.51 1.44 -18.88
C HIS A 372 6.61 0.45 -18.14
N LEU A 373 7.18 -0.21 -17.14
CA LEU A 373 6.50 -1.10 -16.20
C LEU A 373 6.55 -0.55 -14.78
N ASP A 374 5.47 -0.78 -14.04
CA ASP A 374 5.41 -0.48 -12.61
C ASP A 374 5.72 -1.72 -11.81
N ILE A 375 6.71 -1.60 -10.95
CA ILE A 375 7.21 -2.69 -10.13
C ILE A 375 7.06 -2.32 -8.66
N VAL A 376 6.31 -3.14 -7.93
CA VAL A 376 6.28 -3.12 -6.47
C VAL A 376 7.54 -3.81 -5.97
N VAL A 377 8.53 -3.01 -5.56
CA VAL A 377 9.77 -3.51 -4.95
C VAL A 377 9.50 -3.91 -3.49
N ALA A 378 8.73 -3.09 -2.79
CA ALA A 378 8.22 -3.28 -1.44
C ALA A 378 6.91 -2.49 -1.30
N PRO A 379 6.08 -2.69 -0.25
CA PRO A 379 4.83 -1.94 -0.05
C PRO A 379 5.00 -0.42 -0.15
N GLU A 380 6.14 0.12 0.29
CA GLU A 380 6.50 1.54 0.25
C GLU A 380 7.17 1.98 -1.08
N PHE A 381 7.53 1.04 -1.95
CA PHE A 381 8.31 1.29 -3.17
C PHE A 381 7.64 0.73 -4.41
N LEU A 382 6.77 1.53 -5.02
CA LEU A 382 6.33 1.37 -6.41
C LEU A 382 7.27 2.20 -7.31
N ARG A 383 7.91 1.57 -8.31
CA ARG A 383 8.87 2.24 -9.21
C ARG A 383 8.57 1.95 -10.67
N GLN A 384 8.86 2.93 -11.51
CA GLN A 384 8.74 2.84 -12.96
C GLN A 384 10.10 2.50 -13.56
N TYR A 385 10.12 1.57 -14.50
CA TYR A 385 11.31 1.27 -15.28
C TYR A 385 10.94 1.16 -16.75
N SER A 386 11.56 2.02 -17.58
CA SER A 386 11.38 1.98 -19.03
C SER A 386 11.85 0.63 -19.58
N MET A 387 11.06 0.10 -20.49
CA MET A 387 11.33 -1.18 -21.13
C MET A 387 12.45 -0.99 -22.15
N SER A 388 13.42 -1.90 -22.15
CA SER A 388 14.60 -1.87 -23.03
C SER A 388 14.66 -3.02 -24.04
N GLY A 389 13.66 -3.90 -24.04
CA GLY A 389 13.60 -5.05 -24.94
C GLY A 389 13.10 -4.71 -26.35
N ASN A 390 13.00 -5.73 -27.20
CA ASN A 390 12.34 -5.61 -28.50
C ASN A 390 10.81 -5.71 -28.33
N PRO A 391 10.01 -4.69 -28.72
CA PRO A 391 8.54 -4.75 -28.66
C PRO A 391 7.89 -5.93 -29.39
N SER A 392 8.53 -6.47 -30.43
CA SER A 392 8.04 -7.64 -31.17
C SER A 392 8.35 -8.97 -30.50
N ASP A 393 9.27 -9.00 -29.52
CA ASP A 393 9.52 -10.20 -28.70
C ASP A 393 8.51 -10.28 -27.56
N ARG A 394 7.48 -11.11 -27.76
CA ARG A 394 6.43 -11.35 -26.75
C ARG A 394 6.79 -12.47 -25.77
N THR A 395 7.99 -13.05 -25.85
CA THR A 395 8.44 -14.09 -24.92
C THR A 395 8.97 -13.50 -23.62
N LYS A 396 9.38 -12.23 -23.63
CA LYS A 396 9.94 -11.54 -22.47
C LYS A 396 9.72 -10.03 -22.49
N TYR A 397 9.62 -9.45 -21.31
CA TYR A 397 9.85 -8.03 -21.08
C TYR A 397 11.25 -7.84 -20.49
N GLN A 398 11.90 -6.72 -20.82
CA GLN A 398 13.24 -6.41 -20.35
C GLN A 398 13.31 -4.98 -19.83
N ILE A 399 14.00 -4.77 -18.70
CA ILE A 399 14.30 -3.45 -18.13
C ILE A 399 15.77 -3.37 -17.73
N GLY A 400 16.30 -2.15 -17.64
CA GLY A 400 17.57 -1.83 -17.00
C GLY A 400 17.36 -0.97 -15.76
N VAL A 401 17.97 -1.35 -14.63
CA VAL A 401 17.83 -0.63 -13.36
C VAL A 401 19.19 -0.12 -12.88
N LEU A 402 19.30 1.21 -12.74
CA LEU A 402 20.43 1.86 -12.08
C LEU A 402 20.25 1.83 -10.56
N ARG A 403 21.29 1.43 -9.83
CA ARG A 403 21.37 1.50 -8.37
C ARG A 403 21.74 2.92 -7.93
N GLU A 404 20.86 3.53 -7.15
CA GLU A 404 21.07 4.84 -6.54
C GLU A 404 21.29 4.67 -5.04
N ASP A 405 22.54 4.84 -4.61
CA ASP A 405 22.94 4.57 -3.22
C ASP A 405 22.44 5.67 -2.25
N GLU A 406 22.28 6.90 -2.74
CA GLU A 406 21.77 8.08 -2.01
C GLU A 406 20.27 8.37 -2.30
N GLY A 407 19.57 7.47 -3.00
CA GLY A 407 18.16 7.64 -3.33
C GLY A 407 17.21 7.21 -2.20
N THR A 408 15.90 7.19 -2.48
CA THR A 408 14.84 6.77 -1.53
C THR A 408 14.86 5.29 -1.14
N GLY A 409 15.82 4.49 -1.65
CA GLY A 409 16.05 3.10 -1.27
C GLY A 409 15.45 2.04 -2.20
N GLY A 410 14.50 2.39 -3.07
CA GLY A 410 13.81 1.45 -3.96
C GLY A 410 14.76 0.67 -4.89
N SER A 411 15.63 1.35 -5.64
CA SER A 411 16.57 0.70 -6.57
C SER A 411 17.61 -0.16 -5.84
N LYS A 412 18.11 0.30 -4.69
CA LYS A 412 19.02 -0.45 -3.81
C LYS A 412 18.38 -1.74 -3.28
N LEU A 413 17.12 -1.68 -2.89
CA LEU A 413 16.40 -2.86 -2.42
C LEU A 413 16.13 -3.84 -3.57
N LEU A 414 15.72 -3.35 -4.75
CA LEU A 414 15.49 -4.16 -5.94
C LEU A 414 16.75 -4.98 -6.28
N HIS A 415 17.91 -4.32 -6.38
CA HIS A 415 19.21 -4.96 -6.60
C HIS A 415 19.57 -6.04 -5.56
N ARG A 416 19.04 -5.93 -4.33
CA ARG A 416 19.31 -6.90 -3.26
C ARG A 416 18.38 -8.12 -3.28
N ILE A 417 17.12 -7.96 -3.67
CA ILE A 417 16.07 -8.98 -3.45
C ILE A 417 15.50 -9.58 -4.74
N PHE A 418 15.77 -9.00 -5.91
CA PHE A 418 15.28 -9.51 -7.19
C PHE A 418 16.27 -10.52 -7.74
N THR A 419 15.94 -11.80 -7.54
CA THR A 419 16.74 -12.94 -8.00
C THR A 419 15.94 -13.79 -8.98
N LYS A 420 16.62 -14.47 -9.90
CA LYS A 420 16.00 -15.39 -10.85
C LYS A 420 15.04 -16.38 -10.17
N GLY A 421 13.90 -16.64 -10.80
CA GLY A 421 12.81 -17.49 -10.30
C GLY A 421 11.80 -16.77 -9.41
N ARG A 422 12.04 -15.50 -9.07
CA ARG A 422 11.08 -14.69 -8.31
C ARG A 422 9.83 -14.43 -9.14
N LYS A 423 8.68 -14.77 -8.58
CA LYS A 423 7.37 -14.38 -9.12
C LYS A 423 6.93 -13.06 -8.52
N LEU A 424 6.31 -12.20 -9.33
CA LEU A 424 5.84 -10.89 -8.91
C LEU A 424 4.70 -10.42 -9.81
N PHE A 425 4.01 -9.36 -9.35
CA PHE A 425 3.03 -8.65 -10.14
C PHE A 425 3.63 -7.32 -10.61
N ILE A 426 3.43 -7.02 -11.89
CA ILE A 426 3.83 -5.76 -12.54
C ILE A 426 2.62 -5.13 -13.19
N SER A 427 2.63 -3.82 -13.46
CA SER A 427 1.58 -3.23 -14.30
C SER A 427 1.59 -3.83 -15.71
N LYS A 428 0.49 -3.65 -16.43
CA LYS A 428 0.54 -3.68 -17.90
C LYS A 428 1.48 -2.57 -18.41
N PRO A 429 2.09 -2.70 -19.61
CA PRO A 429 2.92 -1.65 -20.19
C PRO A 429 2.16 -0.32 -20.32
N ILE A 430 2.75 0.77 -19.83
CA ILE A 430 2.19 2.12 -19.90
C ILE A 430 3.15 2.97 -20.74
N ASN A 431 2.63 3.72 -21.73
CA ASN A 431 3.47 4.52 -22.61
C ASN A 431 3.11 6.01 -22.55
N HIS A 432 4.06 6.82 -22.10
CA HIS A 432 3.99 8.29 -22.10
C HIS A 432 5.07 8.92 -23.00
N PHE A 433 5.88 8.09 -23.65
CA PHE A 433 7.00 8.51 -24.48
C PHE A 433 6.97 7.80 -25.85
N PRO A 434 5.85 7.86 -26.59
CA PRO A 434 5.68 7.10 -27.83
C PRO A 434 6.55 7.66 -28.97
N LEU A 435 6.92 6.78 -29.90
CA LEU A 435 7.49 7.19 -31.19
C LEU A 435 6.44 7.92 -32.05
N ALA A 436 6.86 9.00 -32.69
CA ALA A 436 6.04 9.77 -33.62
C ALA A 436 5.91 9.00 -34.94
N SER A 437 4.67 8.77 -35.37
CA SER A 437 4.39 7.97 -36.56
C SER A 437 4.64 8.70 -37.89
N ASP A 438 4.77 10.02 -37.85
CA ASP A 438 4.92 10.92 -38.99
C ASP A 438 6.37 11.36 -39.25
N ALA A 439 7.31 10.93 -38.40
CA ALA A 439 8.72 11.23 -38.54
C ALA A 439 9.38 10.47 -39.69
N THR A 440 10.25 11.15 -40.44
CA THR A 440 11.08 10.60 -41.52
C THR A 440 12.45 10.15 -41.04
N HIS A 441 12.97 10.74 -39.96
CA HIS A 441 14.23 10.34 -39.30
C HIS A 441 14.25 10.69 -37.81
N HIS A 442 14.88 9.84 -37.00
CA HIS A 442 14.86 9.92 -35.54
C HIS A 442 16.27 10.00 -34.95
N LEU A 443 16.50 10.99 -34.10
CA LEU A 443 17.72 11.11 -33.30
C LEU A 443 17.42 10.64 -31.88
N LEU A 444 17.97 9.49 -31.50
CA LEU A 444 17.74 8.84 -30.20
C LEU A 444 18.91 9.14 -29.26
N MET A 445 18.72 10.05 -28.30
CA MET A 445 19.76 10.62 -27.44
C MET A 445 19.67 10.05 -26.02
N GLY A 446 20.50 9.05 -25.71
CA GLY A 446 20.51 8.38 -24.41
C GLY A 446 21.65 8.84 -23.50
N GLY A 447 21.33 9.28 -22.29
CA GLY A 447 22.31 9.62 -21.24
C GLY A 447 22.28 8.62 -20.08
N GLY A 448 23.39 7.92 -19.81
CA GLY A 448 23.48 6.99 -18.68
C GLY A 448 22.47 5.84 -18.76
N ILE A 449 21.56 5.73 -17.79
CA ILE A 449 20.50 4.70 -17.82
C ILE A 449 19.32 5.09 -18.72
N GLY A 450 19.20 6.36 -19.13
CA GLY A 450 18.20 6.83 -20.10
C GLY A 450 18.35 6.24 -21.51
N ILE A 451 19.34 5.38 -21.73
CA ILE A 451 19.47 4.56 -22.93
C ILE A 451 18.35 3.52 -23.06
N THR A 452 17.69 3.11 -21.97
CA THR A 452 16.69 2.02 -21.98
C THR A 452 15.52 2.28 -22.93
N PRO A 453 14.78 3.41 -22.89
CA PRO A 453 13.71 3.66 -23.86
C PRO A 453 14.26 3.81 -25.30
N MET A 454 15.49 4.33 -25.46
CA MET A 454 16.11 4.50 -26.78
C MET A 454 16.38 3.15 -27.46
N ILE A 455 16.78 2.12 -26.70
CA ILE A 455 16.98 0.76 -27.22
C ILE A 455 15.67 0.18 -27.76
N ALA A 456 14.57 0.33 -27.01
CA ALA A 456 13.27 -0.14 -27.46
C ALA A 456 12.81 0.60 -28.73
N MET A 457 13.06 1.91 -28.82
CA MET A 457 12.76 2.72 -30.01
C MET A 457 13.57 2.28 -31.22
N ALA A 458 14.88 2.03 -31.04
CA ALA A 458 15.75 1.54 -32.10
C ALA A 458 15.33 0.15 -32.62
N HIS A 459 14.90 -0.75 -31.73
CA HIS A 459 14.31 -2.04 -32.14
C HIS A 459 13.08 -1.84 -33.03
N GLU A 460 12.11 -1.03 -32.58
CA GLU A 460 10.86 -0.81 -33.32
C GLU A 460 11.10 -0.12 -34.68
N LEU A 461 12.00 0.86 -34.73
CA LEU A 461 12.36 1.55 -35.97
C LEU A 461 13.10 0.63 -36.94
N SER A 462 14.06 -0.17 -36.46
CA SER A 462 14.79 -1.12 -37.28
C SER A 462 13.88 -2.16 -37.92
N GLU A 463 12.88 -2.66 -37.18
CA GLU A 463 11.92 -3.65 -37.72
C GLU A 463 10.97 -3.03 -38.74
N LYS A 464 10.58 -1.77 -38.55
CA LYS A 464 9.73 -1.01 -39.49
C LYS A 464 10.51 -0.47 -40.69
N GLY A 465 11.85 -0.58 -40.70
CA GLY A 465 12.70 0.03 -41.72
C GLY A 465 12.76 1.56 -41.63
N GLY A 466 12.49 2.12 -40.45
CA GLY A 466 12.60 3.55 -40.18
C GLY A 466 14.05 4.02 -40.11
N SER A 467 14.28 5.29 -40.46
CA SER A 467 15.60 5.91 -40.40
C SER A 467 15.88 6.47 -39.01
N PHE A 468 17.05 6.16 -38.43
CA PHE A 468 17.45 6.67 -37.12
C PHE A 468 18.97 6.62 -36.90
N GLU A 469 19.43 7.42 -35.93
CA GLU A 469 20.75 7.33 -35.30
C GLU A 469 20.56 7.30 -33.78
N MET A 470 21.38 6.53 -33.06
CA MET A 470 21.35 6.43 -31.61
C MET A 470 22.67 6.89 -31.00
N HIS A 471 22.62 7.94 -30.18
CA HIS A 471 23.77 8.53 -29.52
C HIS A 471 23.74 8.23 -28.03
N TYR A 472 24.66 7.36 -27.58
CA TYR A 472 24.75 6.96 -26.19
C TYR A 472 25.91 7.65 -25.48
N SER A 473 25.58 8.48 -24.48
CA SER A 473 26.55 9.24 -23.68
C SER A 473 26.63 8.74 -22.24
N CYS A 474 27.86 8.56 -21.73
CA CYS A 474 28.11 8.22 -20.33
C CYS A 474 29.36 8.93 -19.76
N SER A 475 29.44 9.00 -18.43
CA SER A 475 30.63 9.50 -17.71
C SER A 475 31.85 8.62 -17.99
N ARG A 476 31.67 7.30 -17.85
CA ARG A 476 32.72 6.29 -17.97
C ARG A 476 32.22 5.08 -18.73
N ARG A 477 33.09 4.50 -19.55
CA ARG A 477 32.75 3.25 -20.28
C ARG A 477 32.38 2.11 -19.33
N SER A 478 33.07 1.98 -18.20
CA SER A 478 32.82 0.93 -17.21
C SER A 478 31.50 1.08 -16.45
N GLU A 479 30.86 2.24 -16.52
CA GLU A 479 29.57 2.53 -15.86
C GLU A 479 28.39 2.44 -16.83
N ALA A 480 28.65 2.31 -18.14
CA ALA A 480 27.63 2.20 -19.18
C ALA A 480 27.06 0.78 -19.28
N GLY A 481 25.76 0.64 -19.02
CA GLY A 481 25.05 -0.62 -19.26
C GLY A 481 24.83 -0.89 -20.75
N PHE A 482 24.40 -2.10 -21.10
CA PHE A 482 24.00 -2.51 -22.45
C PHE A 482 25.07 -2.43 -23.55
N LEU A 483 26.35 -2.14 -23.26
CA LEU A 483 27.37 -2.04 -24.30
C LEU A 483 27.55 -3.34 -25.10
N ASP A 484 27.53 -4.49 -24.42
CA ASP A 484 27.65 -5.80 -25.07
C ASP A 484 26.39 -6.13 -25.88
N ASP A 485 25.20 -5.83 -25.34
CA ASP A 485 23.94 -5.99 -26.09
C ASP A 485 23.93 -5.13 -27.37
N LEU A 486 24.34 -3.86 -27.27
CA LEU A 486 24.39 -2.92 -28.39
C LEU A 486 25.40 -3.30 -29.48
N ALA A 487 26.41 -4.11 -29.16
CA ALA A 487 27.36 -4.61 -30.14
C ALA A 487 26.79 -5.74 -31.03
N GLU A 488 25.74 -6.40 -30.55
CA GLU A 488 25.16 -7.61 -31.16
C GLU A 488 23.82 -7.36 -31.86
N VAL A 489 23.20 -6.20 -31.66
CA VAL A 489 21.93 -5.84 -32.33
C VAL A 489 22.11 -5.67 -33.86
N PRO A 490 21.08 -5.97 -34.67
CA PRO A 490 21.16 -5.83 -36.14
C PRO A 490 21.45 -4.39 -36.62
N TRP A 491 21.11 -3.40 -35.81
CA TRP A 491 21.23 -1.98 -36.09
C TRP A 491 22.45 -1.31 -35.42
N LYS A 492 23.46 -2.10 -35.01
CA LYS A 492 24.67 -1.60 -34.33
C LYS A 492 25.42 -0.49 -35.06
N GLU A 493 25.33 -0.44 -36.40
CA GLU A 493 25.98 0.59 -37.21
C GLU A 493 25.35 1.99 -37.02
N ALA A 494 24.12 2.06 -36.50
CA ALA A 494 23.46 3.31 -36.13
C ALA A 494 23.83 3.79 -34.71
N VAL A 495 24.70 3.07 -34.00
CA VAL A 495 25.06 3.36 -32.60
C VAL A 495 26.35 4.16 -32.51
N HIS A 496 26.26 5.31 -31.88
CA HIS A 496 27.38 6.23 -31.63
C HIS A 496 27.63 6.37 -30.12
N LEU A 497 28.85 6.09 -29.67
CA LEU A 497 29.20 6.04 -28.25
C LEU A 497 30.09 7.22 -27.84
N TYR A 498 29.76 7.85 -26.71
CA TYR A 498 30.49 9.01 -26.17
C TYR A 498 30.79 8.80 -24.68
N PHE A 499 32.07 8.69 -24.33
CA PHE A 499 32.54 8.51 -22.95
C PHE A 499 33.40 9.70 -22.52
N SER A 500 32.97 10.36 -21.44
CA SER A 500 33.59 11.60 -20.99
C SER A 500 35.01 11.41 -20.47
N ASP A 501 35.30 10.28 -19.82
CA ASP A 501 36.64 9.89 -19.35
C ASP A 501 37.61 9.53 -20.48
N GLU A 502 37.10 9.14 -21.65
CA GLU A 502 37.88 8.94 -22.88
C GLU A 502 38.08 10.24 -23.69
N ASN A 503 37.68 11.40 -23.16
CA ASN A 503 37.64 12.68 -23.86
C ASN A 503 36.77 12.66 -25.14
N LYS A 504 35.74 11.82 -25.20
CA LYS A 504 34.77 11.76 -26.29
C LYS A 504 33.42 12.27 -25.81
N ARG A 505 33.06 13.48 -26.21
CA ARG A 505 31.76 14.09 -25.89
C ARG A 505 30.91 14.20 -27.15
N ALA A 506 29.61 14.03 -27.00
CA ALA A 506 28.66 14.29 -28.07
C ALA A 506 28.67 15.79 -28.39
N ASP A 507 29.11 16.13 -29.60
CA ASP A 507 29.09 17.49 -30.13
C ASP A 507 27.70 17.74 -30.74
N LEU A 508 26.77 18.19 -29.91
CA LEU A 508 25.34 18.24 -30.24
C LEU A 508 25.05 19.16 -31.43
N GLU A 509 25.80 20.26 -31.60
CA GLU A 509 25.67 21.18 -32.74
C GLU A 509 26.08 20.53 -34.07
N ARG A 510 26.92 19.49 -34.02
CA ARG A 510 27.33 18.72 -35.22
C ARG A 510 26.46 17.50 -35.47
N ILE A 511 26.00 16.87 -34.40
CA ILE A 511 25.19 15.65 -34.45
C ILE A 511 23.76 15.98 -34.87
N ILE A 512 23.17 17.01 -34.26
CA ILE A 512 21.80 17.41 -34.56
C ILE A 512 21.85 18.31 -35.82
N PRO A 513 21.22 17.92 -36.94
CA PRO A 513 21.17 18.73 -38.14
C PRO A 513 20.23 19.93 -37.95
N ALA A 514 20.24 20.88 -38.89
CA ALA A 514 19.20 21.90 -38.95
C ALA A 514 17.82 21.24 -39.19
N TYR A 515 16.77 21.79 -38.58
CA TYR A 515 15.44 21.19 -38.68
C TYR A 515 14.93 21.14 -40.13
N GLU A 516 14.48 19.97 -40.53
CA GLU A 516 13.68 19.71 -41.72
C GLU A 516 12.41 18.95 -41.31
N THR A 517 11.32 19.12 -42.06
CA THR A 517 10.05 18.47 -41.75
C THR A 517 10.21 16.95 -41.65
N GLY A 518 9.80 16.39 -40.51
CA GLY A 518 9.88 14.96 -40.22
C GLY A 518 11.13 14.54 -39.44
N LEU A 519 12.05 15.44 -39.11
CA LEU A 519 13.14 15.15 -38.17
C LEU A 519 12.64 15.26 -36.72
N HIS A 520 12.83 14.21 -35.93
CA HIS A 520 12.43 14.19 -34.52
C HIS A 520 13.63 13.85 -33.63
N VAL A 521 13.74 14.52 -32.49
CA VAL A 521 14.75 14.24 -31.46
C VAL A 521 14.08 13.69 -30.21
N TYR A 522 14.62 12.59 -29.70
CA TYR A 522 14.20 11.92 -28.47
C TYR A 522 15.35 11.96 -27.49
N THR A 523 15.10 12.34 -26.24
CA THR A 523 16.15 12.35 -25.21
C THR A 523 15.68 11.83 -23.86
N CYS A 524 16.55 11.06 -23.20
CA CYS A 524 16.33 10.60 -21.84
C CYS A 524 17.68 10.45 -21.14
N GLY A 525 17.79 10.90 -19.88
CA GLY A 525 19.01 10.81 -19.09
C GLY A 525 19.04 11.82 -17.94
N PRO A 526 20.23 12.16 -17.42
CA PRO A 526 20.36 13.23 -16.43
C PRO A 526 19.87 14.57 -16.98
N ASP A 527 19.26 15.38 -16.13
CA ASP A 527 18.65 16.68 -16.48
C ASP A 527 19.56 17.57 -17.35
N ARG A 528 20.80 17.80 -16.91
CA ARG A 528 21.80 18.58 -17.67
C ARG A 528 22.08 18.06 -19.08
N TYR A 529 22.02 16.73 -19.27
CA TYR A 529 22.23 16.13 -20.58
C TYR A 529 21.01 16.37 -21.48
N MET A 530 19.80 16.12 -20.95
CA MET A 530 18.57 16.33 -21.70
C MET A 530 18.38 17.79 -22.08
N GLN A 531 18.61 18.73 -21.15
CA GLN A 531 18.50 20.15 -21.43
C GLN A 531 19.45 20.59 -22.54
N ALA A 532 20.70 20.09 -22.55
CA ALA A 532 21.65 20.40 -23.61
C ALA A 532 21.18 19.90 -25.00
N VAL A 533 20.57 18.71 -25.07
CA VAL A 533 19.98 18.17 -26.32
C VAL A 533 18.82 19.04 -26.79
N ILE A 534 17.91 19.39 -25.88
CA ILE A 534 16.73 20.22 -26.20
C ILE A 534 17.15 21.63 -26.62
N ASP A 535 18.11 22.25 -25.94
CA ASP A 535 18.61 23.59 -26.28
C ASP A 535 19.25 23.59 -27.68
N ALA A 536 20.07 22.60 -28.00
CA ALA A 536 20.68 22.45 -29.32
C ALA A 536 19.61 22.28 -30.41
N ALA A 537 18.64 21.38 -30.22
CA ALA A 537 17.54 21.20 -31.17
C ALA A 537 16.70 22.47 -31.36
N THR A 538 16.47 23.22 -30.27
CA THR A 538 15.75 24.50 -30.30
C THR A 538 16.49 25.53 -31.14
N GLN A 539 17.80 25.67 -30.94
CA GLN A 539 18.64 26.60 -31.69
C GLN A 539 18.69 26.24 -33.19
N LEU A 540 18.56 24.96 -33.50
CA LEU A 540 18.53 24.42 -34.87
C LEU A 540 17.13 24.43 -35.50
N GLY A 541 16.13 24.99 -34.81
CA GLY A 541 14.80 25.26 -35.34
C GLY A 541 13.78 24.12 -35.20
N TYR A 542 14.04 23.10 -34.37
CA TYR A 542 13.06 22.04 -34.12
C TYR A 542 11.85 22.61 -33.38
N PRO A 543 10.62 22.37 -33.86
CA PRO A 543 9.41 22.76 -33.16
C PRO A 543 9.16 21.87 -31.94
N ASP A 544 8.26 22.31 -31.06
CA ASP A 544 7.97 21.63 -29.79
C ASP A 544 7.54 20.17 -30.00
N GLU A 545 6.69 19.90 -30.99
CA GLU A 545 6.19 18.58 -31.37
C GLU A 545 7.25 17.62 -31.93
N ALA A 546 8.42 18.13 -32.33
CA ALA A 546 9.53 17.34 -32.84
C ALA A 546 10.60 17.05 -31.77
N ARG A 547 10.41 17.55 -30.54
CA ARG A 547 11.34 17.36 -29.42
C ARG A 547 10.65 16.60 -28.30
N HIS A 548 11.11 15.40 -28.05
CA HIS A 548 10.49 14.45 -27.13
C HIS A 548 11.47 14.17 -25.99
N LEU A 549 11.00 14.18 -24.75
CA LEU A 549 11.82 13.83 -23.60
C LEU A 549 11.06 13.05 -22.52
N GLU A 550 11.77 12.23 -21.76
CA GLU A 550 11.27 11.50 -20.59
C GLU A 550 12.19 11.71 -19.39
N TYR A 551 11.62 12.10 -18.25
CA TYR A 551 12.35 12.30 -16.99
C TYR A 551 12.25 11.07 -16.09
N PHE A 552 13.39 10.59 -15.60
CA PHE A 552 13.46 9.52 -14.58
C PHE A 552 13.48 10.05 -13.15
N SER A 553 13.80 11.32 -12.97
CA SER A 553 13.86 12.00 -11.68
C SER A 553 13.32 13.41 -11.85
N VAL A 554 12.77 13.97 -10.78
CA VAL A 554 12.23 15.33 -10.80
C VAL A 554 13.37 16.31 -11.06
N PRO A 555 13.29 17.14 -12.10
CA PRO A 555 14.25 18.23 -12.32
C PRO A 555 14.32 19.20 -11.14
N GLU A 556 15.41 19.96 -11.05
CA GLU A 556 15.48 21.08 -10.10
C GLU A 556 14.40 22.11 -10.46
N LEU A 557 13.42 22.25 -9.57
CA LEU A 557 12.32 23.18 -9.74
C LEU A 557 12.70 24.58 -9.21
N PRO A 558 12.20 25.66 -9.82
CA PRO A 558 12.29 26.99 -9.22
C PRO A 558 11.49 27.03 -7.91
N ASP A 559 11.86 27.94 -7.00
CA ASP A 559 11.12 28.17 -5.75
C ASP A 559 9.70 28.67 -6.07
N TYR A 560 8.72 27.76 -6.01
CA TYR A 560 7.31 28.13 -6.15
C TYR A 560 6.74 28.64 -4.84
N ILE A 561 5.88 29.64 -4.92
CA ILE A 561 5.06 30.08 -3.80
C ILE A 561 3.67 29.44 -3.96
N ASN A 562 3.28 28.59 -3.00
CA ASN A 562 1.97 27.98 -3.03
C ASN A 562 0.92 28.94 -2.47
N HIS A 563 -0.17 29.09 -3.23
CA HIS A 563 -1.36 29.78 -2.77
C HIS A 563 -2.53 28.81 -2.64
N PRO A 564 -3.44 29.06 -1.69
CA PRO A 564 -4.68 28.31 -1.63
C PRO A 564 -5.55 28.60 -2.86
N PHE A 565 -6.28 27.58 -3.33
CA PHE A 565 -7.20 27.69 -4.46
C PHE A 565 -8.38 26.73 -4.29
N THR A 566 -9.46 26.95 -5.04
CA THR A 566 -10.63 26.08 -5.03
C THR A 566 -10.60 25.14 -6.22
N LEU A 567 -10.77 23.84 -5.97
CA LEU A 567 -10.93 22.81 -6.99
C LEU A 567 -12.38 22.33 -7.01
N LYS A 568 -13.06 22.49 -8.14
CA LYS A 568 -14.44 22.08 -8.37
C LYS A 568 -14.50 20.86 -9.29
N LEU A 569 -15.20 19.83 -8.83
CA LEU A 569 -15.41 18.58 -9.56
C LEU A 569 -16.78 18.63 -10.24
N ILE A 570 -16.80 18.73 -11.57
CA ILE A 570 -18.02 19.03 -12.31
C ILE A 570 -19.04 17.89 -12.29
N LYS A 571 -18.62 16.62 -12.23
CA LYS A 571 -19.56 15.49 -12.26
C LYS A 571 -20.23 15.28 -10.91
N SER A 572 -19.52 15.55 -9.83
CA SER A 572 -20.02 15.37 -8.46
C SER A 572 -20.59 16.65 -7.84
N ASP A 573 -20.41 17.81 -8.48
CA ASP A 573 -20.75 19.16 -7.97
C ASP A 573 -20.16 19.41 -6.56
N LYS A 574 -18.97 18.86 -6.32
CA LYS A 574 -18.21 19.04 -5.07
C LYS A 574 -17.13 20.10 -5.25
N GLU A 575 -16.89 20.88 -4.20
CA GLU A 575 -15.86 21.93 -4.16
C GLU A 575 -14.92 21.67 -2.98
N PHE A 576 -13.62 21.78 -3.24
CA PHE A 576 -12.57 21.55 -2.24
C PHE A 576 -11.63 22.74 -2.19
N LEU A 577 -11.37 23.24 -0.98
CA LEU A 577 -10.29 24.18 -0.74
C LEU A 577 -8.97 23.43 -0.69
N ILE A 578 -8.06 23.72 -1.62
CA ILE A 578 -6.72 23.18 -1.65
C ILE A 578 -5.79 24.15 -0.91
N PRO A 579 -5.31 23.83 0.30
CA PRO A 579 -4.43 24.71 1.06
C PRO A 579 -3.02 24.77 0.44
N ALA A 580 -2.21 25.74 0.85
CA ALA A 580 -0.87 25.94 0.30
C ALA A 580 0.08 24.76 0.60
N GLU A 581 -0.17 24.05 1.69
CA GLU A 581 0.66 22.99 2.23
C GLU A 581 0.31 21.59 1.71
N LYS A 582 -0.76 21.45 0.90
CA LYS A 582 -1.19 20.16 0.36
C LYS A 582 -1.34 20.18 -1.15
N SER A 583 -1.16 19.01 -1.77
CA SER A 583 -1.52 18.80 -3.17
C SER A 583 -3.03 18.65 -3.33
N ALA A 584 -3.55 18.82 -4.55
CA ALA A 584 -4.96 18.55 -4.83
C ALA A 584 -5.28 17.06 -4.61
N THR A 585 -4.39 16.16 -5.00
CA THR A 585 -4.56 14.71 -4.78
C THR A 585 -4.70 14.33 -3.31
N ASP A 586 -3.91 14.95 -2.41
CA ASP A 586 -4.01 14.66 -0.97
C ASP A 586 -5.38 15.07 -0.43
N VAL A 587 -5.84 16.28 -0.79
CA VAL A 587 -7.14 16.78 -0.35
C VAL A 587 -8.28 15.93 -0.90
N LEU A 588 -8.24 15.58 -2.18
CA LEU A 588 -9.25 14.71 -2.80
C LEU A 588 -9.30 13.34 -2.11
N THR A 589 -8.15 12.73 -1.87
CA THR A 589 -8.04 11.43 -1.18
C THR A 589 -8.56 11.50 0.26
N GLU A 590 -8.24 12.57 0.99
CA GLU A 590 -8.75 12.82 2.35
C GLU A 590 -10.27 12.92 2.41
N HIS A 591 -10.90 13.40 1.33
CA HIS A 591 -12.35 13.51 1.17
C HIS A 591 -12.96 12.34 0.38
N GLY A 592 -12.21 11.25 0.20
CA GLY A 592 -12.68 10.01 -0.40
C GLY A 592 -13.03 10.11 -1.89
N VAL A 593 -12.48 11.10 -2.59
CA VAL A 593 -12.59 11.18 -4.05
C VAL A 593 -11.53 10.28 -4.68
N ASP A 594 -11.98 9.35 -5.52
CA ASP A 594 -11.12 8.41 -6.22
C ASP A 594 -10.33 9.13 -7.34
N ILE A 595 -9.02 9.14 -7.19
CA ILE A 595 -8.08 9.65 -8.18
C ILE A 595 -6.86 8.73 -8.17
N ASP A 596 -6.48 8.23 -9.32
CA ASP A 596 -5.27 7.41 -9.43
C ASP A 596 -4.04 8.29 -9.14
N VAL A 597 -3.27 7.93 -8.12
CA VAL A 597 -2.03 8.63 -7.74
C VAL A 597 -0.93 7.59 -7.58
N LYS A 598 0.27 7.93 -8.05
CA LYS A 598 1.40 7.00 -8.07
C LYS A 598 2.71 7.63 -7.64
N CYS A 599 3.29 8.52 -8.45
CA CYS A 599 4.58 9.12 -8.10
C CYS A 599 4.47 10.25 -7.08
N SER A 600 3.32 10.95 -7.06
CA SER A 600 3.13 12.23 -6.36
C SER A 600 4.16 13.33 -6.69
N ASP A 601 4.95 13.14 -7.76
CA ASP A 601 6.09 13.98 -8.14
C ASP A 601 5.92 14.64 -9.52
N GLY A 602 4.75 14.51 -10.16
CA GLY A 602 4.48 15.08 -11.48
C GLY A 602 5.14 14.36 -12.67
N LEU A 603 5.70 13.17 -12.46
CA LEU A 603 6.46 12.41 -13.47
C LEU A 603 5.72 11.26 -14.15
N CYS A 604 4.67 10.74 -13.52
CA CYS A 604 4.00 9.53 -14.02
C CYS A 604 2.74 9.80 -14.85
N GLY A 605 2.16 11.00 -14.79
CA GLY A 605 0.92 11.34 -15.51
C GLY A 605 -0.34 10.59 -15.07
N VAL A 606 -0.29 9.77 -14.02
CA VAL A 606 -1.42 8.93 -13.56
C VAL A 606 -2.57 9.79 -13.01
N CYS A 607 -2.28 10.82 -12.21
CA CYS A 607 -3.30 11.71 -11.63
C CYS A 607 -3.75 12.82 -12.60
N LYS A 608 -3.86 12.48 -13.88
CA LYS A 608 -4.22 13.42 -14.95
C LYS A 608 -5.73 13.58 -15.04
N CYS A 609 -6.19 14.83 -15.04
CA CYS A 609 -7.60 15.18 -15.23
C CYS A 609 -7.77 16.18 -16.37
N THR A 610 -8.96 16.22 -16.97
CA THR A 610 -9.33 17.24 -17.96
C THR A 610 -9.77 18.50 -17.23
N VAL A 611 -9.24 19.66 -17.63
CA VAL A 611 -9.62 20.98 -17.14
C VAL A 611 -10.80 21.49 -17.97
N VAL A 612 -11.88 21.86 -17.29
CA VAL A 612 -13.09 22.44 -17.89
C VAL A 612 -12.98 23.97 -17.92
N SER A 613 -12.50 24.57 -16.82
CA SER A 613 -12.26 26.01 -16.74
C SER A 613 -11.23 26.36 -15.66
N GLY A 614 -10.63 27.55 -15.78
CA GLY A 614 -9.61 28.08 -14.86
C GLY A 614 -8.17 27.94 -15.40
N ASP A 615 -7.27 28.80 -14.91
CA ASP A 615 -5.87 28.85 -15.35
C ASP A 615 -4.98 27.98 -14.46
N VAL A 616 -4.24 27.06 -15.08
CA VAL A 616 -3.37 26.09 -14.38
C VAL A 616 -1.92 26.54 -14.42
N GLU A 617 -1.28 26.53 -13.26
CA GLU A 617 0.17 26.56 -13.13
C GLU A 617 0.69 25.13 -13.21
N HIS A 618 1.18 24.75 -14.39
CA HIS A 618 1.75 23.43 -14.64
C HIS A 618 3.10 23.29 -13.94
N ARG A 619 3.20 22.27 -13.08
CA ARG A 619 4.44 21.90 -12.38
C ARG A 619 4.83 20.44 -12.63
N ASP A 620 4.18 19.83 -13.62
CA ASP A 620 4.45 18.48 -14.08
C ASP A 620 5.38 18.46 -15.29
N PHE A 621 5.94 17.29 -15.57
CA PHE A 621 6.94 17.10 -16.62
C PHE A 621 6.49 16.10 -17.69
N VAL A 622 5.19 15.80 -17.73
CA VAL A 622 4.61 14.74 -18.59
C VAL A 622 3.64 15.28 -19.63
N LEU A 623 2.98 16.41 -19.36
CA LEU A 623 2.06 17.00 -20.34
C LEU A 623 2.84 17.85 -21.35
N SER A 624 2.60 17.61 -22.64
CA SER A 624 3.00 18.53 -23.70
C SER A 624 2.24 19.86 -23.58
N LYS A 625 2.77 20.95 -24.15
CA LYS A 625 2.10 22.27 -24.14
C LYS A 625 0.66 22.21 -24.66
N LYS A 626 0.40 21.40 -25.69
CA LYS A 626 -0.95 21.19 -26.24
C LYS A 626 -1.86 20.45 -25.27
N GLN A 627 -1.33 19.50 -24.50
CA GLN A 627 -2.11 18.82 -23.44
C GLN A 627 -2.38 19.76 -22.27
N GLN A 628 -1.42 20.62 -21.90
CA GLN A 628 -1.57 21.61 -20.84
C GLN A 628 -2.72 22.59 -21.09
N GLU A 629 -3.12 22.82 -22.35
CA GLU A 629 -4.31 23.63 -22.69
C GLU A 629 -5.62 23.08 -22.08
N HIS A 630 -5.71 21.76 -21.85
CA HIS A 630 -6.96 21.09 -21.46
C HIS A 630 -6.80 20.03 -20.37
N GLN A 631 -5.60 19.81 -19.82
CA GLN A 631 -5.33 18.73 -18.87
C GLN A 631 -4.44 19.21 -17.73
N ILE A 632 -4.61 18.65 -16.53
CA ILE A 632 -3.84 18.97 -15.33
C ILE A 632 -3.33 17.68 -14.66
N ILE A 633 -2.12 17.74 -14.08
CA ILE A 633 -1.57 16.70 -13.20
C ILE A 633 -1.76 17.15 -11.74
N LEU A 634 -2.74 16.57 -11.04
CA LEU A 634 -3.24 17.07 -9.75
C LEU A 634 -2.24 16.96 -8.57
N CYS A 635 -1.24 16.09 -8.64
CA CYS A 635 -0.31 15.90 -7.53
C CYS A 635 0.69 17.04 -7.34
N GLN A 636 0.91 17.86 -8.38
CA GLN A 636 1.90 18.95 -8.35
C GLN A 636 1.34 20.27 -8.87
N SER A 637 0.55 20.24 -9.95
CA SER A 637 0.03 21.44 -10.61
C SER A 637 -1.06 22.12 -9.76
N ARG A 638 -1.15 23.45 -9.85
CA ARG A 638 -2.03 24.29 -9.01
C ARG A 638 -2.79 25.32 -9.87
N ALA A 639 -3.65 26.12 -9.25
CA ALA A 639 -4.18 27.32 -9.90
C ALA A 639 -3.11 28.42 -10.02
N THR A 640 -3.08 29.15 -11.13
CA THR A 640 -2.12 30.24 -11.38
C THR A 640 -2.27 31.41 -10.42
N HIS A 641 -3.48 31.68 -9.96
CA HIS A 641 -3.80 32.85 -9.13
C HIS A 641 -4.19 32.43 -7.70
N PRO A 642 -3.81 33.23 -6.68
CA PRO A 642 -4.32 33.05 -5.32
C PRO A 642 -5.85 33.11 -5.31
N GLU A 643 -6.49 32.18 -4.58
CA GLU A 643 -7.95 32.03 -4.54
C GLU A 643 -8.60 31.75 -5.91
N GLY A 644 -7.81 31.30 -6.89
CA GLY A 644 -8.30 30.86 -8.18
C GLY A 644 -9.26 29.67 -8.07
N VAL A 645 -10.14 29.52 -9.05
CA VAL A 645 -11.04 28.38 -9.15
C VAL A 645 -10.64 27.56 -10.37
N LEU A 646 -10.38 26.27 -10.16
CA LEU A 646 -10.17 25.29 -11.22
C LEU A 646 -11.37 24.35 -11.26
N GLU A 647 -11.96 24.17 -12.43
CA GLU A 647 -13.00 23.19 -12.69
C GLU A 647 -12.42 22.02 -13.48
N ILE A 648 -12.60 20.80 -12.98
CA ILE A 648 -12.11 19.58 -13.64
C ILE A 648 -13.23 18.57 -13.90
N ASP A 649 -13.03 17.76 -14.95
CA ASP A 649 -13.99 16.76 -15.42
C ASP A 649 -13.97 15.47 -14.57
N LEU A 650 -14.22 15.63 -13.27
CA LEU A 650 -14.22 14.54 -12.29
C LEU A 650 -15.50 14.52 -11.45
#